data_AF-A0A093ZMM4-F1
#
_entry.id   AF-A0A093ZMM4-F1
#
_cell.length_a   1.000
_cell.length_b   1.000
_cell.length_c   1.000
_cell.angle_alpha   90.00
_cell.angle_beta   90.00
_cell.angle_gamma   90.00
#
_symmetry.space_group_name_H-M   'P 1'
#
loop_
_entity.id
_entity.type
_entity.pdbx_description
1 polymer ?
#
loop_
_entity_poly.entity_id
_entity_poly.type
_entity_poly.pdbx_seq_one_letter_code
_entity_poly.pdbx_strand_id
1 'polypeptide(L)'
;MASSHHENAGDVETARVEKNPGSSVKMQWGQVVEIDEAYLRASTATKFWRSVLFQMVLFGALSFVGPAMTDAISNLGGGGLSTPFLANLATSLNYAAAVLVTLFGGPLINKLGIKWSCIIAAFAMPLAGSGYYVNARYGVDWYLLLSRVIGGICNGFLYVGETTAMLSYPDQNDRGLFLGIWSAMRNTGSIIGGAINFSTNYKTSSAGGIAWSTYLIFVGFGTTECTGVIWAFMLSPTRKVRRGDGSTVAMSADISWKAELMALWKHILLKKTWLIFIPAFYSFFYGGTLGTYLSLHFSVRGRALSSLITPTITIPMVMAYGKLLDVRRWSQISRAWLAFSIWVIPQAGCLIWIGIEYSKYGATKTAFDYSLHTNKWAEAYLPYLILFSSGYLCQLSLYWILGTFSTDVKYSARTGGLFRSFESLGQTVSYAINSNPNADPRNAFYVHCALLTLTIPCMVFLIRMVPEVPASHDVDVDGPVISYWIEAAQSPLRDFRSTVDLPNETDVVIIGSGYTGATAAYWLHKFTENNDSQPSMLMLDARDICGGATGRNGGQLRPHAYSRYPKWSSLFGTDGALELIKYEMAHLPAFQELLTHEGIADEACLKFGDTFDAAMSDKAWAQLRDAYTTMQRDHGEDGDIIRECRLIEDPKAAEEFTQMKSCIGAVVHPAGQVWPYKFVHGLLRIVSQKGNLNLQANTPVVEVSDRDANGWITVKTSRGDVRTKAVMHATNRWASHLLPDFGNLIFGMRGSLASFKAPEGFFKHTGAQHWDGIVNNYHLQLPPPYNTVILGGGKSLLVHDPRSYILNDSEDKQFDSLPEFYQSWPASDVAQWPGNGLAELSTLLDKGGIWTGVMSSSIDEFPFVGAVPNRKGHFLAAGFSGHGMPRILLSTAHLVPLILTSLGIESTPPALVEPYPALPRPFHITTDRIGRLQKINAKAKYNSDIKRNLESAKEEFCNDDRSRPKL
;
A
#
# COMPACT_ATOMS: atom_id res chain seq x y z
N MET A 1 11.58 53.80 24.34
CA MET A 1 12.22 54.68 23.32
C MET A 1 13.02 53.81 22.38
N ALA A 2 12.93 54.12 21.09
CA ALA A 2 13.26 53.25 19.96
C ALA A 2 14.74 53.29 19.53
N SER A 3 15.04 52.40 18.56
CA SER A 3 16.21 52.36 17.64
C SER A 3 17.49 51.77 18.22
N SER A 4 18.33 51.04 17.48
CA SER A 4 18.33 50.37 16.17
C SER A 4 19.75 49.80 16.01
N HIS A 5 19.95 48.65 15.38
CA HIS A 5 20.98 48.48 14.33
C HIS A 5 20.87 47.10 13.66
N HIS A 6 20.73 47.15 12.34
CA HIS A 6 20.74 46.06 11.37
C HIS A 6 22.17 45.55 11.11
N GLU A 7 22.30 44.27 10.70
CA GLU A 7 22.79 43.81 9.37
C GLU A 7 23.00 42.29 9.38
N ASN A 8 22.17 41.54 8.62
CA ASN A 8 22.44 40.90 7.32
C ASN A 8 23.08 39.50 7.38
N ALA A 9 22.27 38.46 7.07
CA ALA A 9 22.74 37.15 6.61
C ALA A 9 21.84 36.69 5.47
N GLY A 10 22.47 36.35 4.34
CA GLY A 10 21.87 36.16 3.03
C GLY A 10 21.00 34.91 2.87
N ASP A 11 20.07 35.03 1.91
CA ASP A 11 19.14 34.03 1.44
C ASP A 11 19.84 32.82 0.79
N VAL A 12 19.46 31.60 1.23
CA VAL A 12 19.61 30.36 0.45
C VAL A 12 18.21 29.92 0.03
N GLU A 13 18.02 29.87 -1.28
CA GLU A 13 16.77 29.61 -1.98
C GLU A 13 16.25 28.19 -1.69
N THR A 14 15.24 28.09 -0.84
CA THR A 14 14.47 26.86 -0.64
C THR A 14 13.41 26.75 -1.73
N ALA A 15 13.38 25.62 -2.44
CA ALA A 15 12.34 25.31 -3.41
C ALA A 15 10.96 25.31 -2.73
N ARG A 16 10.20 26.39 -2.91
CA ARG A 16 8.85 26.57 -2.38
C ARG A 16 7.90 25.51 -2.93
N VAL A 17 7.42 24.61 -2.07
CA VAL A 17 6.08 24.06 -2.23
C VAL A 17 5.12 25.20 -1.89
N GLU A 18 4.44 25.75 -2.89
CA GLU A 18 3.38 26.75 -2.69
C GLU A 18 2.26 26.15 -1.82
N LYS A 19 2.32 26.36 -0.50
CA LYS A 19 1.13 26.26 0.36
C LYS A 19 0.20 27.41 -0.02
N ASN A 20 -0.99 27.08 -0.54
CA ASN A 20 -2.04 28.06 -0.77
C ASN A 20 -2.44 28.70 0.57
N PRO A 21 -2.39 30.03 0.73
CA PRO A 21 -2.60 30.71 2.01
C PRO A 21 -4.09 30.77 2.46
N GLY A 22 -4.90 29.75 2.17
CA GLY A 22 -6.33 29.75 2.45
C GLY A 22 -7.00 28.37 2.61
N SER A 23 -6.25 27.30 2.86
CA SER A 23 -6.80 25.96 3.11
C SER A 23 -6.95 25.69 4.62
N SER A 24 -8.13 25.26 5.06
CA SER A 24 -8.34 24.74 6.41
C SER A 24 -8.57 23.24 6.38
N VAL A 25 -8.19 22.56 7.46
CA VAL A 25 -8.33 21.11 7.60
C VAL A 25 -9.51 20.86 8.53
N LYS A 26 -10.55 20.19 8.04
CA LYS A 26 -11.65 19.69 8.90
C LYS A 26 -11.75 18.18 8.79
N MET A 27 -12.03 17.56 9.93
CA MET A 27 -12.35 16.13 10.00
C MET A 27 -13.83 15.92 9.72
N GLN A 28 -14.12 15.17 8.67
CA GLN A 28 -15.41 14.50 8.49
C GLN A 28 -15.12 13.01 8.37
N TRP A 29 -15.73 12.19 9.23
CA TRP A 29 -15.60 10.73 9.20
C TRP A 29 -14.16 10.17 9.30
N GLY A 30 -13.24 10.89 9.97
CA GLY A 30 -11.87 10.43 10.17
C GLY A 30 -10.92 10.63 8.98
N GLN A 31 -11.33 11.35 7.93
CA GLN A 31 -10.47 11.72 6.80
C GLN A 31 -9.91 13.15 6.97
N VAL A 32 -8.62 13.35 6.69
CA VAL A 32 -7.99 14.69 6.58
C VAL A 32 -8.36 15.25 5.23
N VAL A 33 -9.41 16.06 5.20
CA VAL A 33 -9.87 16.72 3.98
C VAL A 33 -9.26 18.13 3.94
N GLU A 34 -8.40 18.39 2.95
CA GLU A 34 -7.88 19.73 2.70
C GLU A 34 -8.99 20.56 2.05
N ILE A 35 -9.63 21.43 2.85
CA ILE A 35 -10.73 22.27 2.41
C ILE A 35 -10.15 23.60 1.94
N ASP A 36 -10.40 23.92 0.68
CA ASP A 36 -10.01 25.20 0.09
C ASP A 36 -11.01 26.29 0.50
N GLU A 37 -10.72 27.05 1.55
CA GLU A 37 -11.63 28.12 2.00
C GLU A 37 -11.74 29.25 0.97
N ALA A 38 -10.71 29.46 0.14
CA ALA A 38 -10.76 30.44 -0.94
C ALA A 38 -11.78 30.02 -2.02
N TYR A 39 -11.92 28.72 -2.29
CA TYR A 39 -12.99 28.19 -3.13
C TYR A 39 -14.37 28.35 -2.48
N LEU A 40 -14.50 28.10 -1.17
CA LEU A 40 -15.75 28.31 -0.44
C LEU A 40 -16.16 29.79 -0.38
N ARG A 41 -15.23 30.73 -0.51
CA ARG A 41 -15.48 32.18 -0.60
C ARG A 41 -15.66 32.70 -2.04
N ALA A 42 -15.45 31.87 -3.06
CA ALA A 42 -15.55 32.27 -4.47
C ALA A 42 -17.00 32.46 -4.94
N SER A 43 -17.17 33.16 -6.08
CA SER A 43 -18.48 33.41 -6.70
C SER A 43 -19.20 32.11 -7.10
N THR A 44 -20.53 32.12 -7.10
CA THR A 44 -21.38 30.98 -7.47
C THR A 44 -21.03 30.41 -8.85
N ALA A 45 -20.65 31.28 -9.80
CA ALA A 45 -20.19 30.88 -11.14
C ALA A 45 -18.87 30.09 -11.10
N THR A 46 -17.91 30.49 -10.26
CA THR A 46 -16.62 29.78 -10.12
C THR A 46 -16.78 28.43 -9.44
N LYS A 47 -17.68 28.36 -8.44
CA LYS A 47 -18.04 27.11 -7.75
C LYS A 47 -18.71 26.13 -8.70
N PHE A 48 -19.68 26.60 -9.48
CA PHE A 48 -20.33 25.77 -10.50
C PHE A 48 -19.31 25.25 -11.53
N TRP A 49 -18.46 26.13 -12.06
CA TRP A 49 -17.47 25.79 -13.08
C TRP A 49 -16.43 24.76 -12.62
N ARG A 50 -15.97 24.84 -11.37
CA ARG A 50 -14.92 23.94 -10.82
C ARG A 50 -15.50 22.72 -10.09
N SER A 51 -16.82 22.60 -10.01
CA SER A 51 -17.48 21.47 -9.36
C SER A 51 -17.26 20.16 -10.11
N VAL A 52 -17.11 19.05 -9.36
CA VAL A 52 -17.02 17.70 -9.94
C VAL A 52 -18.21 17.39 -10.83
N LEU A 53 -19.43 17.75 -10.43
CA LEU A 53 -20.64 17.49 -11.22
C LEU A 53 -20.57 18.14 -12.61
N PHE A 54 -20.21 19.43 -12.68
CA PHE A 54 -20.09 20.13 -13.96
C PHE A 54 -18.96 19.55 -14.82
N GLN A 55 -17.82 19.22 -14.22
CA GLN A 55 -16.72 18.56 -14.94
C GLN A 55 -17.13 17.19 -15.47
N MET A 56 -17.89 16.38 -14.71
CA MET A 56 -18.42 15.10 -15.18
C MET A 56 -19.43 15.27 -16.33
N VAL A 57 -20.26 16.30 -16.29
CA VAL A 57 -21.16 16.64 -17.40
C VAL A 57 -20.36 17.04 -18.65
N LEU A 58 -19.27 17.79 -18.51
CA LEU A 58 -18.38 18.11 -19.64
C LEU A 58 -17.70 16.85 -20.23
N PHE A 59 -17.24 15.92 -19.40
CA PHE A 59 -16.77 14.61 -19.87
C PHE A 59 -17.87 13.82 -20.57
N GLY A 60 -19.09 13.83 -20.03
CA GLY A 60 -20.25 13.23 -20.68
C GLY A 60 -20.58 13.87 -22.02
N ALA A 61 -20.44 15.19 -22.17
CA ALA A 61 -20.61 15.90 -23.43
C ALA A 61 -19.52 15.52 -24.45
N LEU A 62 -18.26 15.37 -24.01
CA LEU A 62 -17.18 14.86 -24.87
C LEU A 62 -17.44 13.41 -25.32
N SER A 63 -17.85 12.55 -24.38
CA SER A 63 -18.25 11.17 -24.66
C SER A 63 -19.45 11.09 -25.61
N PHE A 64 -20.42 12.01 -25.48
CA PHE A 64 -21.59 12.14 -26.35
C PHE A 64 -21.20 12.50 -27.79
N VAL A 65 -20.19 13.35 -27.95
CA VAL A 65 -19.75 13.84 -29.25
C VAL A 65 -18.87 12.84 -30.00
N GLY A 66 -17.97 12.13 -29.32
CA GLY A 66 -17.04 11.20 -29.98
C GLY A 66 -17.46 9.73 -29.87
N PRO A 67 -17.15 9.07 -28.72
CA PRO A 67 -17.44 7.65 -28.52
C PRO A 67 -18.89 7.26 -28.81
N ALA A 68 -19.86 8.04 -28.36
CA ALA A 68 -21.28 7.73 -28.55
C ALA A 68 -21.73 7.75 -30.01
N MET A 69 -21.15 8.63 -30.84
CA MET A 69 -21.41 8.66 -32.29
C MET A 69 -20.79 7.44 -32.97
N THR A 70 -19.60 7.02 -32.52
CA THR A 70 -18.98 5.78 -32.99
C THR A 70 -19.78 4.54 -32.60
N ASP A 71 -20.32 4.52 -31.38
CA ASP A 71 -21.22 3.47 -30.89
C ASP A 71 -22.53 3.47 -31.71
N ALA A 72 -23.08 4.65 -32.05
CA ALA A 72 -24.26 4.79 -32.90
C ALA A 72 -24.04 4.21 -34.31
N ILE A 73 -22.89 4.51 -34.93
CA ILE A 73 -22.49 3.96 -36.24
C ILE A 73 -22.32 2.44 -36.16
N SER A 74 -21.75 1.94 -35.07
CA SER A 74 -21.54 0.50 -34.87
C SER A 74 -22.88 -0.25 -34.68
N ASN A 75 -23.83 0.36 -33.98
CA ASN A 75 -25.19 -0.17 -33.75
C ASN A 75 -26.05 -0.25 -35.02
N LEU A 76 -25.61 0.35 -36.13
CA LEU A 76 -26.21 0.15 -37.45
C LEU A 76 -26.05 -1.28 -37.97
N GLY A 77 -25.10 -2.05 -37.40
CA GLY A 77 -24.68 -3.36 -37.88
C GLY A 77 -23.71 -3.22 -39.06
N GLY A 78 -22.49 -3.72 -38.90
CA GLY A 78 -21.43 -3.59 -39.92
C GLY A 78 -21.12 -2.14 -40.30
N GLY A 79 -21.25 -1.19 -39.36
CA GLY A 79 -21.05 0.24 -39.60
C GLY A 79 -22.09 0.89 -40.53
N GLY A 80 -23.14 0.17 -40.94
CA GLY A 80 -24.12 0.59 -41.94
C GLY A 80 -23.73 0.28 -43.39
N LEU A 81 -22.60 -0.39 -43.61
CA LEU A 81 -22.16 -0.83 -44.94
C LEU A 81 -22.93 -2.06 -45.42
N SER A 82 -22.84 -2.35 -46.73
CA SER A 82 -23.47 -3.52 -47.35
C SER A 82 -22.87 -4.85 -46.90
N THR A 83 -21.62 -4.84 -46.44
CA THR A 83 -20.94 -5.98 -45.82
C THR A 83 -20.28 -5.54 -44.50
N PRO A 84 -20.32 -6.38 -43.45
CA PRO A 84 -19.80 -6.01 -42.13
C PRO A 84 -18.27 -6.06 -42.04
N PHE A 85 -17.59 -6.74 -42.98
CA PHE A 85 -16.18 -7.08 -42.89
C PHE A 85 -15.25 -5.87 -42.92
N LEU A 86 -15.48 -4.92 -43.83
CA LEU A 86 -14.67 -3.70 -43.93
C LEU A 86 -14.83 -2.81 -42.69
N ALA A 87 -16.06 -2.66 -42.20
CA ALA A 87 -16.34 -1.91 -40.98
C ALA A 87 -15.74 -2.55 -39.72
N ASN A 88 -15.77 -3.89 -39.65
CA ASN A 88 -15.14 -4.65 -38.58
C ASN A 88 -13.61 -4.51 -38.61
N LEU A 89 -12.99 -4.57 -39.79
CA LEU A 89 -11.55 -4.31 -39.94
C LEU A 89 -11.19 -2.88 -39.50
N ALA A 90 -11.94 -1.89 -39.97
CA ALA A 90 -11.71 -0.49 -39.65
C ALA A 90 -11.85 -0.21 -38.14
N THR A 91 -12.85 -0.81 -37.50
CA THR A 91 -13.08 -0.70 -36.04
C THR A 91 -12.01 -1.43 -35.24
N SER A 92 -11.55 -2.60 -35.71
CA SER A 92 -10.44 -3.35 -35.09
C SER A 92 -9.14 -2.54 -35.10
N LEU A 93 -8.81 -1.89 -36.23
CA LEU A 93 -7.63 -1.01 -36.32
C LEU A 93 -7.70 0.20 -35.37
N ASN A 94 -8.88 0.78 -35.20
CA ASN A 94 -9.09 1.87 -34.24
C ASN A 94 -8.76 1.43 -32.81
N TYR A 95 -9.29 0.29 -32.37
CA TYR A 95 -9.01 -0.20 -31.01
C TYR A 95 -7.57 -0.71 -30.85
N ALA A 96 -6.98 -1.32 -31.89
CA ALA A 96 -5.57 -1.72 -31.87
C ALA A 96 -4.64 -0.51 -31.67
N ALA A 97 -4.92 0.60 -32.36
CA ALA A 97 -4.20 1.85 -32.20
C ALA A 97 -4.43 2.47 -30.81
N ALA A 98 -5.65 2.36 -30.26
CA ALA A 98 -5.96 2.83 -28.90
C ALA A 98 -5.19 2.04 -27.83
N VAL A 99 -5.03 0.71 -27.98
CA VAL A 99 -4.27 -0.15 -27.05
C VAL A 99 -2.85 0.40 -26.82
N LEU A 100 -2.14 0.78 -27.89
CA LEU A 100 -0.78 1.31 -27.81
C LEU A 100 -0.69 2.55 -26.93
N VAL A 101 -1.69 3.43 -27.00
CA VAL A 101 -1.73 4.67 -26.20
C VAL A 101 -2.20 4.39 -24.78
N THR A 102 -3.24 3.57 -24.60
CA THR A 102 -3.81 3.27 -23.28
C THR A 102 -2.85 2.49 -22.39
N LEU A 103 -1.98 1.65 -22.97
CA LEU A 103 -0.94 0.91 -22.24
C LEU A 103 0.03 1.84 -21.53
N PHE A 104 0.42 2.94 -22.18
CA PHE A 104 1.25 4.01 -21.60
C PHE A 104 0.42 5.15 -20.99
N GLY A 105 -0.88 4.91 -20.77
CA GLY A 105 -1.84 5.93 -20.35
C GLY A 105 -1.47 6.61 -19.04
N GLY A 106 -1.02 5.85 -18.03
CA GLY A 106 -0.60 6.39 -16.75
C GLY A 106 0.51 7.46 -16.89
N PRO A 107 1.68 7.10 -17.43
CA PRO A 107 2.75 8.06 -17.71
C PRO A 107 2.32 9.26 -18.56
N LEU A 108 1.52 9.03 -19.60
CA LEU A 108 1.06 10.09 -20.52
C LEU A 108 0.13 11.09 -19.82
N ILE A 109 -0.90 10.62 -19.10
CA ILE A 109 -1.84 11.48 -18.38
C ILE A 109 -1.16 12.19 -17.21
N ASN A 110 -0.26 11.51 -16.48
CA ASN A 110 0.43 12.10 -15.33
C ASN A 110 1.33 13.29 -15.73
N LYS A 111 1.82 13.32 -16.99
CA LYS A 111 2.65 14.43 -17.51
C LYS A 111 1.88 15.46 -18.33
N LEU A 112 1.03 15.04 -19.25
CA LEU A 112 0.26 15.95 -20.10
C LEU A 112 -0.95 16.56 -19.37
N GLY A 113 -1.48 15.84 -18.39
CA GLY A 113 -2.72 16.18 -17.70
C GLY A 113 -3.96 15.76 -18.48
N ILE A 114 -5.07 15.58 -17.74
CA ILE A 114 -6.35 15.09 -18.30
C ILE A 114 -6.90 16.07 -19.35
N LYS A 115 -6.83 17.38 -19.09
CA LYS A 115 -7.35 18.42 -20.00
C LYS A 115 -6.74 18.33 -21.40
N TRP A 116 -5.41 18.32 -21.50
CA TRP A 116 -4.71 18.32 -22.78
C TRP A 116 -4.93 17.02 -23.56
N SER A 117 -5.07 15.90 -22.83
CA SER A 117 -5.39 14.61 -23.41
C SER A 117 -6.77 14.60 -24.08
N CYS A 118 -7.78 15.22 -23.47
CA CYS A 118 -9.10 15.41 -24.07
C CYS A 118 -9.08 16.34 -25.30
N ILE A 119 -8.23 17.38 -25.28
CA ILE A 119 -8.09 18.29 -26.43
C ILE A 119 -7.51 17.55 -27.65
N ILE A 120 -6.46 16.75 -27.45
CA ILE A 120 -5.85 15.94 -28.52
C ILE A 120 -6.89 14.99 -29.15
N ALA A 121 -7.72 14.36 -28.31
CA ALA A 121 -8.79 13.48 -28.79
C ALA A 121 -9.87 14.22 -29.59
N ALA A 122 -10.29 15.39 -29.10
CA ALA A 122 -11.36 16.17 -29.72
C ALA A 122 -11.05 16.58 -31.18
N PHE A 123 -9.78 16.86 -31.51
CA PHE A 123 -9.37 17.20 -32.88
C PHE A 123 -9.54 16.04 -33.88
N ALA A 124 -9.50 14.79 -33.42
CA ALA A 124 -9.61 13.61 -34.28
C ALA A 124 -11.05 13.08 -34.42
N MET A 125 -11.99 13.53 -33.58
CA MET A 125 -13.37 13.04 -33.60
C MET A 125 -14.05 13.17 -34.99
N PRO A 126 -13.94 14.29 -35.73
CA PRO A 126 -14.58 14.46 -37.05
C PRO A 126 -14.09 13.49 -38.15
N LEU A 127 -12.94 12.84 -37.94
CA LEU A 127 -12.37 11.89 -38.90
C LEU A 127 -13.16 10.57 -38.95
N ALA A 128 -13.86 10.24 -37.87
CA ALA A 128 -14.60 8.99 -37.74
C ALA A 128 -15.82 8.95 -38.68
N GLY A 129 -16.68 9.98 -38.64
CA GLY A 129 -17.87 10.08 -39.48
C GLY A 129 -17.52 10.33 -40.95
N SER A 130 -16.54 11.20 -41.23
CA SER A 130 -16.13 11.51 -42.60
C SER A 130 -15.57 10.29 -43.32
N GLY A 131 -14.86 9.40 -42.62
CA GLY A 131 -14.37 8.13 -43.16
C GLY A 131 -15.48 7.26 -43.73
N TYR A 132 -16.55 7.04 -42.95
CA TYR A 132 -17.70 6.23 -43.40
C TYR A 132 -18.50 6.91 -44.51
N TYR A 133 -18.63 8.23 -44.48
CA TYR A 133 -19.28 8.98 -45.54
C TYR A 133 -18.57 8.83 -46.90
N VAL A 134 -17.25 9.04 -46.93
CA VAL A 134 -16.46 8.93 -48.16
C VAL A 134 -16.48 7.50 -48.70
N ASN A 135 -16.46 6.50 -47.81
CA ASN A 135 -16.60 5.11 -48.20
C ASN A 135 -17.99 4.82 -48.82
N ALA A 136 -19.06 5.24 -48.14
CA ALA A 136 -20.43 4.97 -48.59
C ALA A 136 -20.82 5.73 -49.88
N ARG A 137 -20.25 6.91 -50.12
CA ARG A 137 -20.56 7.74 -51.30
C ARG A 137 -19.62 7.52 -52.48
N TYR A 138 -18.32 7.38 -52.24
CA TYR A 138 -17.28 7.34 -53.27
C TYR A 138 -16.55 6.00 -53.36
N GLY A 139 -16.84 5.03 -52.48
CA GLY A 139 -16.22 3.70 -52.49
C GLY A 139 -14.73 3.70 -52.16
N VAL A 140 -14.23 4.71 -51.42
CA VAL A 140 -12.81 4.82 -51.07
C VAL A 140 -12.55 4.13 -49.73
N ASP A 141 -11.79 3.03 -49.76
CA ASP A 141 -11.51 2.23 -48.56
C ASP A 141 -10.32 2.75 -47.74
N TRP A 142 -9.27 3.25 -48.38
CA TRP A 142 -8.03 3.65 -47.69
C TRP A 142 -8.24 4.79 -46.69
N TYR A 143 -9.12 5.75 -47.02
CA TYR A 143 -9.41 6.89 -46.15
C TYR A 143 -10.14 6.46 -44.88
N LEU A 144 -11.06 5.49 -44.98
CA LEU A 144 -11.76 4.91 -43.83
C LEU A 144 -10.78 4.20 -42.88
N LEU A 145 -9.81 3.44 -43.43
CA LEU A 145 -8.81 2.75 -42.60
C LEU A 145 -7.85 3.74 -41.94
N LEU A 146 -7.34 4.73 -42.68
CA LEU A 146 -6.44 5.75 -42.16
C LEU A 146 -7.10 6.59 -41.06
N SER A 147 -8.33 7.04 -41.30
CA SER A 147 -9.06 7.88 -40.34
C SER A 147 -9.30 7.16 -39.02
N ARG A 148 -9.47 5.83 -39.06
CA ARG A 148 -9.67 4.98 -37.88
C ARG A 148 -8.39 4.73 -37.10
N VAL A 149 -7.23 4.60 -37.76
CA VAL A 149 -5.94 4.49 -37.08
C VAL A 149 -5.62 5.79 -36.33
N ILE A 150 -5.76 6.95 -37.00
CA ILE A 150 -5.52 8.26 -36.37
C ILE A 150 -6.53 8.49 -35.23
N GLY A 151 -7.81 8.20 -35.47
CA GLY A 151 -8.86 8.26 -34.46
C GLY A 151 -8.56 7.38 -33.25
N GLY A 152 -8.03 6.17 -33.45
CA GLY A 152 -7.68 5.24 -32.38
C GLY A 152 -6.57 5.77 -31.45
N ILE A 153 -5.49 6.31 -32.02
CA ILE A 153 -4.40 6.93 -31.25
C ILE A 153 -4.96 8.08 -30.39
N CYS A 154 -5.73 8.97 -30.99
CA CYS A 154 -6.31 10.13 -30.32
C CYS A 154 -7.37 9.74 -29.27
N ASN A 155 -8.25 8.78 -29.57
CA ASN A 155 -9.26 8.27 -28.63
C ASN A 155 -8.64 7.57 -27.42
N GLY A 156 -7.45 6.96 -27.58
CA GLY A 156 -6.70 6.40 -26.46
C GLY A 156 -6.44 7.44 -25.35
N PHE A 157 -6.08 8.68 -25.70
CA PHE A 157 -5.89 9.76 -24.73
C PHE A 157 -7.19 10.13 -24.00
N LEU A 158 -8.33 10.12 -24.70
CA LEU A 158 -9.63 10.37 -24.10
C LEU A 158 -10.00 9.25 -23.12
N TYR A 159 -9.84 7.99 -23.52
CA TYR A 159 -10.24 6.85 -22.69
C TYR A 159 -9.47 6.79 -21.37
N VAL A 160 -8.17 7.05 -21.38
CA VAL A 160 -7.37 7.11 -20.14
C VAL A 160 -7.76 8.34 -19.32
N GLY A 161 -7.92 9.51 -19.96
CA GLY A 161 -8.29 10.75 -19.28
C GLY A 161 -9.65 10.66 -18.58
N GLU A 162 -10.66 10.15 -19.29
CA GLU A 162 -12.02 9.93 -18.77
C GLU A 162 -12.00 8.91 -17.62
N THR A 163 -11.38 7.74 -17.82
CA THR A 163 -11.30 6.73 -16.76
C THR A 163 -10.58 7.25 -15.52
N THR A 164 -9.48 7.98 -15.69
CA THR A 164 -8.76 8.58 -14.56
C THR A 164 -9.64 9.58 -13.81
N ALA A 165 -10.34 10.46 -14.53
CA ALA A 165 -11.22 11.47 -13.92
C ALA A 165 -12.40 10.83 -13.17
N MET A 166 -13.01 9.79 -13.75
CA MET A 166 -14.16 9.09 -13.14
C MET A 166 -13.80 8.34 -11.86
N LEU A 167 -12.58 7.78 -11.79
CA LEU A 167 -12.11 7.06 -10.60
C LEU A 167 -11.65 8.01 -9.48
N SER A 168 -11.16 9.21 -9.82
CA SER A 168 -10.50 10.10 -8.87
C SER A 168 -11.32 11.32 -8.42
N TYR A 169 -12.17 11.88 -9.29
CA TYR A 169 -12.88 13.13 -8.99
C TYR A 169 -14.03 12.94 -7.99
N PRO A 170 -14.94 11.95 -8.16
CA PRO A 170 -16.03 11.72 -7.22
C PRO A 170 -15.55 11.20 -5.87
N ASP A 171 -16.31 11.50 -4.82
CA ASP A 171 -16.12 10.90 -3.51
C ASP A 171 -16.37 9.38 -3.56
N GLN A 172 -15.63 8.60 -2.77
CA GLN A 172 -15.71 7.14 -2.75
C GLN A 172 -17.14 6.62 -2.56
N ASN A 173 -17.99 7.35 -1.85
CA ASN A 173 -19.36 6.94 -1.53
C ASN A 173 -20.40 7.25 -2.61
N ASP A 174 -20.10 8.18 -3.52
CA ASP A 174 -21.03 8.61 -4.57
C ASP A 174 -20.55 8.19 -5.98
N ARG A 175 -19.45 7.43 -6.05
CA ARG A 175 -18.82 7.00 -7.32
C ARG A 175 -19.78 6.26 -8.23
N GLY A 176 -20.64 5.39 -7.72
CA GLY A 176 -21.59 4.62 -8.53
C GLY A 176 -22.56 5.50 -9.32
N LEU A 177 -23.09 6.56 -8.70
CA LEU A 177 -23.98 7.53 -9.31
C LEU A 177 -23.27 8.32 -10.41
N PHE A 178 -22.05 8.81 -10.15
CA PHE A 178 -21.28 9.55 -11.16
C PHE A 178 -20.87 8.67 -12.33
N LEU A 179 -20.49 7.42 -12.09
CA LEU A 179 -20.26 6.41 -13.14
C LEU A 179 -21.54 6.20 -13.97
N GLY A 180 -22.69 6.07 -13.31
CA GLY A 180 -24.00 5.91 -13.97
C GLY A 180 -24.38 7.11 -14.83
N ILE A 181 -24.15 8.34 -14.35
CA ILE A 181 -24.38 9.58 -15.12
C ILE A 181 -23.50 9.61 -16.36
N TRP A 182 -22.21 9.30 -16.24
CA TRP A 182 -21.29 9.24 -17.38
C TRP A 182 -21.78 8.22 -18.43
N SER A 183 -22.11 7.01 -18.00
CA SER A 183 -22.58 5.96 -18.91
C SER A 183 -23.90 6.33 -19.58
N ALA A 184 -24.83 6.97 -18.85
CA ALA A 184 -26.08 7.49 -19.40
C ALA A 184 -25.82 8.57 -20.47
N MET A 185 -24.93 9.53 -20.18
CA MET A 185 -24.57 10.60 -21.12
C MET A 185 -23.84 10.09 -22.37
N ARG A 186 -23.04 9.04 -22.23
CA ARG A 186 -22.46 8.37 -23.40
C ARG A 186 -23.55 7.71 -24.24
N ASN A 187 -24.55 7.09 -23.63
CA ASN A 187 -25.62 6.40 -24.37
C ASN A 187 -26.66 7.33 -25.02
N THR A 188 -26.84 8.57 -24.55
CA THR A 188 -27.79 9.53 -25.18
C THR A 188 -27.42 9.86 -26.62
N GLY A 189 -26.13 9.90 -26.97
CA GLY A 189 -25.68 10.11 -28.35
C GLY A 189 -26.13 8.98 -29.28
N SER A 190 -26.11 7.75 -28.78
CA SER A 190 -26.63 6.59 -29.52
C SER A 190 -28.13 6.65 -29.75
N ILE A 191 -28.93 7.23 -28.85
CA ILE A 191 -30.38 7.43 -29.07
C ILE A 191 -30.64 8.34 -30.25
N ILE A 192 -29.96 9.48 -30.32
CA ILE A 192 -30.14 10.44 -31.41
C ILE A 192 -29.74 9.81 -32.74
N GLY A 193 -28.58 9.14 -32.77
CA GLY A 193 -28.13 8.40 -33.94
C GLY A 193 -29.10 7.29 -34.37
N GLY A 194 -29.66 6.56 -33.41
CA GLY A 194 -30.67 5.53 -33.65
C GLY A 194 -32.00 6.09 -34.17
N ALA A 195 -32.47 7.22 -33.63
CA ALA A 195 -33.70 7.88 -34.05
C ALA A 195 -33.59 8.40 -35.49
N ILE A 196 -32.43 8.99 -35.84
CA ILE A 196 -32.12 9.45 -37.20
C ILE A 196 -32.08 8.26 -38.16
N ASN A 197 -31.40 7.19 -37.79
CA ASN A 197 -31.30 5.99 -38.59
C ASN A 197 -32.67 5.33 -38.83
N PHE A 198 -33.50 5.24 -37.80
CA PHE A 198 -34.86 4.73 -37.89
C PHE A 198 -35.74 5.60 -38.81
N SER A 199 -35.70 6.93 -38.64
CA SER A 199 -36.46 7.87 -39.47
C SER A 199 -36.12 7.80 -40.97
N THR A 200 -34.84 7.55 -41.29
CA THR A 200 -34.38 7.48 -42.69
C THR A 200 -34.56 6.10 -43.34
N ASN A 201 -34.65 5.02 -42.56
CA ASN A 201 -34.66 3.64 -43.08
C ASN A 201 -35.92 2.83 -42.73
N TYR A 202 -36.96 3.44 -42.16
CA TYR A 202 -38.18 2.72 -41.74
C TYR A 202 -38.93 2.00 -42.88
N LYS A 203 -38.73 2.40 -44.13
CA LYS A 203 -39.41 1.85 -45.32
C LYS A 203 -38.68 0.66 -45.97
N THR A 204 -37.43 0.39 -45.61
CA THR A 204 -36.58 -0.60 -46.32
C THR A 204 -36.63 -1.97 -45.63
N SER A 205 -37.29 -2.93 -46.28
CA SER A 205 -37.46 -4.31 -45.77
C SER A 205 -36.43 -5.33 -46.29
N SER A 206 -35.57 -4.96 -47.24
CA SER A 206 -34.53 -5.82 -47.81
C SER A 206 -33.22 -5.80 -47.00
N ALA A 207 -32.35 -6.79 -47.24
CA ALA A 207 -30.97 -6.77 -46.74
C ALA A 207 -30.10 -5.86 -47.60
N GLY A 208 -29.31 -4.96 -47.00
CA GLY A 208 -28.49 -3.98 -47.72
C GLY A 208 -27.82 -2.94 -46.82
N GLY A 209 -27.02 -2.06 -47.42
CA GLY A 209 -26.39 -0.93 -46.75
C GLY A 209 -27.36 0.22 -46.46
N ILE A 210 -27.00 1.10 -45.54
CA ILE A 210 -27.79 2.26 -45.12
C ILE A 210 -27.51 3.45 -46.05
N ALA A 211 -28.47 4.37 -46.17
CA ALA A 211 -28.29 5.59 -46.97
C ALA A 211 -27.05 6.39 -46.55
N TRP A 212 -26.23 6.82 -47.52
CA TRP A 212 -25.01 7.61 -47.26
C TRP A 212 -25.31 8.96 -46.61
N SER A 213 -26.53 9.49 -46.80
CA SER A 213 -27.02 10.70 -46.14
C SER A 213 -27.06 10.56 -44.62
N THR A 214 -27.22 9.35 -44.08
CA THR A 214 -27.17 9.10 -42.63
C THR A 214 -25.79 9.46 -42.06
N TYR A 215 -24.69 9.21 -42.80
CA TYR A 215 -23.34 9.64 -42.38
C TYR A 215 -23.13 11.14 -42.48
N LEU A 216 -23.76 11.82 -43.45
CA LEU A 216 -23.79 13.28 -43.46
C LEU A 216 -24.60 13.86 -42.31
N ILE A 217 -25.50 13.11 -41.70
CA ILE A 217 -26.17 13.58 -40.49
C ILE A 217 -25.24 13.38 -39.29
N PHE A 218 -24.54 12.24 -39.19
CA PHE A 218 -23.49 12.05 -38.17
C PHE A 218 -22.35 13.09 -38.26
N VAL A 219 -21.95 13.47 -39.48
CA VAL A 219 -20.89 14.47 -39.76
C VAL A 219 -21.42 15.91 -39.82
N GLY A 220 -22.63 16.11 -40.36
CA GLY A 220 -23.21 17.40 -40.76
C GLY A 220 -24.20 17.99 -39.76
N PHE A 221 -24.65 17.22 -38.75
CA PHE A 221 -24.87 17.79 -37.42
C PHE A 221 -23.55 18.25 -36.77
N GLY A 222 -22.45 18.40 -37.53
CA GLY A 222 -21.09 18.81 -37.13
C GLY A 222 -20.95 20.14 -36.40
N THR A 223 -22.01 20.67 -35.79
CA THR A 223 -21.85 21.26 -34.46
C THR A 223 -21.46 20.19 -33.45
N THR A 224 -21.98 18.96 -33.44
CA THR A 224 -21.64 17.93 -32.42
C THR A 224 -20.17 17.49 -32.49
N GLU A 225 -19.69 16.75 -33.51
CA GLU A 225 -18.27 16.27 -33.59
C GLU A 225 -17.24 17.42 -33.48
N CYS A 226 -17.50 18.56 -34.13
CA CYS A 226 -16.59 19.72 -34.08
C CYS A 226 -16.71 20.54 -32.77
N THR A 227 -17.83 20.49 -32.03
CA THR A 227 -17.93 21.11 -30.70
C THR A 227 -17.16 20.35 -29.64
N GLY A 228 -16.70 19.11 -29.92
CA GLY A 228 -15.81 18.37 -29.02
C GLY A 228 -14.63 19.22 -28.54
N VAL A 229 -14.06 20.04 -29.44
CA VAL A 229 -12.97 20.97 -29.11
C VAL A 229 -13.42 22.03 -28.10
N ILE A 230 -14.62 22.61 -28.30
CA ILE A 230 -15.22 23.60 -27.39
C ILE A 230 -15.38 23.01 -25.99
N TRP A 231 -15.97 21.81 -25.88
CA TRP A 231 -16.15 21.13 -24.60
C TRP A 231 -14.83 20.77 -23.91
N ALA A 232 -13.82 20.35 -24.69
CA ALA A 232 -12.49 20.04 -24.17
C ALA A 232 -11.77 21.29 -23.62
N PHE A 233 -11.94 22.45 -24.26
CA PHE A 233 -11.37 23.71 -23.76
C PHE A 233 -12.03 24.19 -22.46
N MET A 234 -13.32 23.90 -22.28
CA MET A 234 -14.08 24.24 -21.06
C MET A 234 -13.69 23.39 -19.83
N LEU A 235 -12.96 22.28 -20.02
CA LEU A 235 -12.46 21.48 -18.89
C LEU A 235 -11.49 22.28 -18.01
N SER A 236 -11.65 22.12 -16.70
CA SER A 236 -10.75 22.70 -15.72
C SER A 236 -9.52 21.79 -15.51
N PRO A 237 -8.31 22.34 -15.30
CA PRO A 237 -7.16 21.55 -14.86
C PRO A 237 -7.47 20.82 -13.56
N THR A 238 -7.05 19.55 -13.43
CA THR A 238 -7.35 18.67 -12.29
C THR A 238 -7.05 19.30 -10.94
N ARG A 239 -5.94 20.04 -10.82
CA ARG A 239 -5.55 20.78 -9.59
C ARG A 239 -6.59 21.80 -9.12
N LYS A 240 -7.45 22.31 -10.01
CA LYS A 240 -8.48 23.33 -9.73
C LYS A 240 -9.87 22.73 -9.51
N VAL A 241 -10.06 21.43 -9.72
CA VAL A 241 -11.34 20.75 -9.50
C VAL A 241 -11.56 20.57 -8.00
N ARG A 242 -12.80 20.77 -7.55
CA ARG A 242 -13.20 20.68 -6.13
C ARG A 242 -14.47 19.86 -6.00
N ARG A 243 -14.55 19.00 -4.98
CA ARG A 243 -15.75 18.21 -4.67
C ARG A 243 -16.82 19.09 -4.02
N GLY A 244 -18.03 18.55 -3.84
CA GLY A 244 -19.18 19.29 -3.31
C GLY A 244 -19.00 19.83 -1.88
N ASP A 245 -18.13 19.19 -1.10
CA ASP A 245 -17.71 19.58 0.26
C ASP A 245 -16.58 20.64 0.28
N GLY A 246 -16.04 21.00 -0.89
CA GLY A 246 -14.90 21.93 -1.02
C GLY A 246 -13.52 21.26 -0.94
N SER A 247 -13.46 19.93 -0.87
CA SER A 247 -12.22 19.17 -0.83
C SER A 247 -11.45 19.16 -2.15
N THR A 248 -10.13 19.08 -2.04
CA THR A 248 -9.23 18.90 -3.18
C THR A 248 -9.18 17.43 -3.62
N VAL A 249 -8.92 17.19 -4.91
CA VAL A 249 -8.66 15.83 -5.41
C VAL A 249 -7.21 15.48 -5.06
N ALA A 250 -7.00 14.35 -4.36
CA ALA A 250 -5.67 13.90 -3.94
C ALA A 250 -4.75 13.68 -5.15
N MET A 251 -3.55 14.28 -5.12
CA MET A 251 -2.53 14.16 -6.15
C MET A 251 -1.15 13.96 -5.51
N SER A 252 -0.50 12.82 -5.79
CA SER A 252 0.89 12.59 -5.37
C SER A 252 1.91 13.51 -6.09
N ALA A 253 3.13 13.64 -5.53
CA ALA A 253 4.21 14.47 -6.08
C ALA A 253 4.66 14.06 -7.49
N ASP A 254 5.16 15.01 -8.28
CA ASP A 254 5.59 14.79 -9.67
C ASP A 254 6.87 13.97 -9.74
N ILE A 255 6.81 12.82 -10.42
CA ILE A 255 7.94 11.91 -10.62
C ILE A 255 8.51 12.01 -12.05
N SER A 256 9.73 11.52 -12.25
CA SER A 256 10.41 11.53 -13.55
C SER A 256 9.81 10.50 -14.53
N TRP A 257 9.99 10.70 -15.84
CA TRP A 257 9.50 9.76 -16.87
C TRP A 257 10.01 8.33 -16.68
N LYS A 258 11.29 8.18 -16.31
CA LYS A 258 11.90 6.87 -16.03
C LYS A 258 11.28 6.20 -14.80
N ALA A 259 10.97 6.99 -13.76
CA ALA A 259 10.30 6.49 -12.56
C ALA A 259 8.84 6.11 -12.82
N GLU A 260 8.09 6.89 -13.63
CA GLU A 260 6.73 6.53 -14.05
C GLU A 260 6.69 5.21 -14.85
N LEU A 261 7.59 5.04 -15.81
CA LEU A 261 7.64 3.80 -16.60
C LEU A 261 8.00 2.59 -15.74
N MET A 262 8.91 2.76 -14.77
CA MET A 262 9.23 1.71 -13.80
C MET A 262 8.06 1.42 -12.86
N ALA A 263 7.32 2.44 -12.41
CA ALA A 263 6.13 2.28 -11.58
C ALA A 263 5.00 1.57 -12.35
N LEU A 264 4.79 1.91 -13.63
CA LEU A 264 3.87 1.21 -14.51
C LEU A 264 4.29 -0.27 -14.68
N TRP A 265 5.58 -0.53 -14.90
CA TRP A 265 6.10 -1.90 -15.03
C TRP A 265 5.85 -2.72 -13.77
N LYS A 266 6.18 -2.17 -12.59
CA LYS A 266 5.86 -2.81 -11.31
C LYS A 266 4.37 -3.08 -11.17
N HIS A 267 3.52 -2.13 -11.56
CA HIS A 267 2.07 -2.27 -11.48
C HIS A 267 1.52 -3.36 -12.42
N ILE A 268 2.12 -3.55 -13.60
CA ILE A 268 1.79 -4.66 -14.52
C ILE A 268 2.13 -6.02 -13.90
N LEU A 269 3.21 -6.12 -13.11
CA LEU A 269 3.63 -7.36 -12.46
C LEU A 269 2.76 -7.77 -11.26
N LEU A 270 1.88 -6.89 -10.79
CA LEU A 270 1.02 -7.18 -9.64
C LEU A 270 -0.04 -8.23 -10.00
N LYS A 271 -0.21 -9.22 -9.12
CA LYS A 271 -1.22 -10.29 -9.28
C LYS A 271 -2.64 -9.75 -9.48
N LYS A 272 -2.98 -8.65 -8.80
CA LYS A 272 -4.31 -8.00 -8.92
C LYS A 272 -4.59 -7.46 -10.32
N THR A 273 -3.58 -6.91 -11.00
CA THR A 273 -3.69 -6.38 -12.36
C THR A 273 -4.03 -7.49 -13.36
N TRP A 274 -3.44 -8.67 -13.17
CA TRP A 274 -3.73 -9.86 -13.97
C TRP A 274 -5.11 -10.47 -13.68
N LEU A 275 -5.63 -10.34 -12.44
CA LEU A 275 -7.01 -10.75 -12.14
C LEU A 275 -8.06 -9.85 -12.82
N ILE A 276 -7.76 -8.56 -13.02
CA ILE A 276 -8.62 -7.61 -13.73
C ILE A 276 -8.56 -7.82 -15.25
N PHE A 277 -7.47 -8.39 -15.78
CA PHE A 277 -7.24 -8.58 -17.22
C PHE A 277 -8.38 -9.32 -17.93
N ILE A 278 -8.77 -10.50 -17.43
CA ILE A 278 -9.78 -11.33 -18.09
C ILE A 278 -11.18 -10.67 -18.06
N PRO A 279 -11.68 -10.16 -16.91
CA PRO A 279 -12.94 -9.43 -16.90
C PRO A 279 -12.94 -8.16 -17.77
N ALA A 280 -11.84 -7.41 -17.80
CA ALA A 280 -11.71 -6.23 -18.66
C ALA A 280 -11.72 -6.62 -20.15
N PHE A 281 -11.05 -7.70 -20.52
CA PHE A 281 -11.05 -8.22 -21.89
C PHE A 281 -12.45 -8.67 -22.33
N TYR A 282 -13.25 -9.21 -21.42
CA TYR A 282 -14.62 -9.65 -21.67
C TYR A 282 -15.62 -8.47 -21.81
N SER A 283 -15.42 -7.37 -21.08
CA SER A 283 -16.45 -6.34 -20.85
C SER A 283 -17.08 -5.76 -22.12
N PHE A 284 -16.33 -5.61 -23.23
CA PHE A 284 -16.86 -5.17 -24.55
C PHE A 284 -16.63 -6.17 -25.69
N PHE A 285 -16.27 -7.41 -25.37
CA PHE A 285 -16.05 -8.43 -26.40
C PHE A 285 -17.32 -8.70 -27.22
N TYR A 286 -18.51 -8.50 -26.64
CA TYR A 286 -19.78 -8.72 -27.33
C TYR A 286 -20.01 -7.78 -28.52
N GLY A 287 -19.35 -6.62 -28.59
CA GLY A 287 -19.63 -5.58 -29.60
C GLY A 287 -19.47 -6.06 -31.05
N GLY A 288 -18.37 -6.74 -31.36
CA GLY A 288 -18.11 -7.29 -32.71
C GLY A 288 -18.98 -8.50 -33.04
N THR A 289 -19.12 -9.43 -32.10
CA THR A 289 -19.91 -10.66 -32.26
C THR A 289 -21.40 -10.36 -32.45
N LEU A 290 -21.98 -9.53 -31.58
CA LEU A 290 -23.40 -9.19 -31.66
C LEU A 290 -23.71 -8.19 -32.77
N GLY A 291 -22.81 -7.27 -33.10
CA GLY A 291 -22.97 -6.36 -34.25
C GLY A 291 -23.01 -7.12 -35.58
N THR A 292 -22.20 -8.18 -35.70
CA THR A 292 -22.20 -9.07 -36.87
C THR A 292 -23.46 -9.95 -36.92
N TYR A 293 -23.89 -10.51 -35.77
CA TYR A 293 -25.16 -11.22 -35.65
C TYR A 293 -26.35 -10.35 -36.11
N LEU A 294 -26.40 -9.10 -35.64
CA LEU A 294 -27.43 -8.13 -36.03
C LEU A 294 -27.39 -7.86 -37.54
N SER A 295 -26.20 -7.72 -38.14
CA SER A 295 -26.03 -7.46 -39.58
C SER A 295 -26.38 -8.65 -40.48
N LEU A 296 -26.23 -9.90 -40.01
CA LEU A 296 -26.44 -11.11 -40.82
C LEU A 296 -27.88 -11.62 -40.76
N HIS A 297 -28.54 -11.48 -39.61
CA HIS A 297 -29.84 -12.11 -39.34
C HIS A 297 -31.02 -11.13 -39.28
N PHE A 298 -30.82 -9.82 -39.43
CA PHE A 298 -31.90 -8.84 -39.34
C PHE A 298 -31.99 -7.90 -40.55
N SER A 299 -33.21 -7.54 -40.93
CA SER A 299 -33.52 -6.55 -41.97
C SER A 299 -33.02 -5.15 -41.61
N VAL A 300 -32.79 -4.28 -42.60
CA VAL A 300 -32.32 -2.90 -42.40
C VAL A 300 -33.24 -2.13 -41.43
N ARG A 301 -34.57 -2.24 -41.58
CA ARG A 301 -35.52 -1.64 -40.64
C ARG A 301 -35.46 -2.23 -39.23
N GLY A 302 -35.24 -3.54 -39.09
CA GLY A 302 -35.08 -4.19 -37.78
C GLY A 302 -33.82 -3.73 -37.05
N ARG A 303 -32.70 -3.57 -37.77
CA ARG A 303 -31.46 -3.00 -37.23
C ARG A 303 -31.63 -1.53 -36.83
N ALA A 304 -32.35 -0.77 -37.65
CA ALA A 304 -32.63 0.62 -37.35
C ALA A 304 -33.50 0.79 -36.09
N LEU A 305 -34.51 -0.05 -35.90
CA LEU A 305 -35.29 -0.10 -34.67
C LEU A 305 -34.42 -0.48 -33.47
N SER A 306 -33.51 -1.45 -33.63
CA SER A 306 -32.58 -1.84 -32.57
C SER A 306 -31.67 -0.71 -32.11
N SER A 307 -31.15 0.07 -33.07
CA SER A 307 -30.29 1.22 -32.77
C SER A 307 -30.98 2.30 -31.92
N LEU A 308 -32.31 2.32 -31.86
CA LEU A 308 -33.10 3.21 -31.00
C LEU A 308 -33.49 2.56 -29.66
N ILE A 309 -33.96 1.31 -29.67
CA ILE A 309 -34.48 0.63 -28.47
C ILE A 309 -33.37 0.37 -27.45
N THR A 310 -32.23 -0.14 -27.91
CA THR A 310 -31.13 -0.58 -27.04
C THR A 310 -30.61 0.54 -26.12
N PRO A 311 -30.21 1.72 -26.63
CA PRO A 311 -29.77 2.81 -25.75
C PRO A 311 -30.90 3.40 -24.90
N THR A 312 -32.16 3.40 -25.38
CA THR A 312 -33.32 3.89 -24.62
C THR A 312 -33.56 3.07 -23.34
N ILE A 313 -33.33 1.76 -23.39
CA ILE A 313 -33.44 0.87 -22.22
C ILE A 313 -32.18 0.94 -21.35
N THR A 314 -31.01 1.10 -21.97
CA THR A 314 -29.72 1.11 -21.25
C THR A 314 -29.60 2.29 -20.30
N ILE A 315 -30.03 3.51 -20.70
CA ILE A 315 -29.92 4.72 -19.88
C ILE A 315 -30.57 4.60 -18.48
N PRO A 316 -31.87 4.30 -18.35
CA PRO A 316 -32.49 4.15 -17.04
C PRO A 316 -31.88 2.99 -16.25
N MET A 317 -31.45 1.92 -16.93
CA MET A 317 -30.82 0.75 -16.32
C MET A 317 -29.48 1.10 -15.65
N VAL A 318 -28.58 1.81 -16.34
CA VAL A 318 -27.27 2.21 -15.79
C VAL A 318 -27.40 3.24 -14.66
N MET A 319 -28.40 4.13 -14.73
CA MET A 319 -28.67 5.08 -13.65
C MET A 319 -29.20 4.39 -12.38
N ALA A 320 -30.13 3.43 -12.53
CA ALA A 320 -30.63 2.64 -11.42
C ALA A 320 -29.53 1.78 -10.80
N TYR A 321 -28.69 1.17 -11.64
CA TYR A 321 -27.56 0.34 -11.20
C TYR A 321 -26.47 1.16 -10.50
N GLY A 322 -26.16 2.37 -11.00
CA GLY A 322 -25.24 3.29 -10.33
C GLY A 322 -25.70 3.67 -8.92
N LYS A 323 -27.01 3.96 -8.74
CA LYS A 323 -27.60 4.19 -7.41
C LYS A 323 -27.54 2.96 -6.50
N LEU A 324 -27.73 1.76 -7.06
CA LEU A 324 -27.62 0.51 -6.30
C LEU A 324 -26.21 0.32 -5.71
N LEU A 325 -25.18 0.67 -6.48
CA LEU A 325 -23.78 0.60 -6.05
C LEU A 325 -23.46 1.56 -4.89
N ASP A 326 -24.22 2.65 -4.74
CA ASP A 326 -24.02 3.65 -3.68
C ASP A 326 -24.96 3.45 -2.47
N VAL A 327 -25.72 2.36 -2.41
CA VAL A 327 -26.62 2.07 -1.27
C VAL A 327 -25.81 1.85 0.01
N ARG A 328 -25.95 2.77 0.97
CA ARG A 328 -25.19 2.77 2.24
C ARG A 328 -25.61 1.69 3.25
N ARG A 329 -26.70 0.96 2.98
CA ARG A 329 -27.23 -0.05 3.91
C ARG A 329 -26.39 -1.34 3.94
N TRP A 330 -25.57 -1.59 2.93
CA TRP A 330 -24.83 -2.86 2.76
C TRP A 330 -23.32 -2.63 2.64
N SER A 331 -22.51 -3.62 3.07
CA SER A 331 -21.04 -3.59 2.97
C SER A 331 -20.58 -3.52 1.50
N GLN A 332 -19.35 -3.02 1.25
CA GLN A 332 -18.83 -2.93 -0.13
C GLN A 332 -18.82 -4.30 -0.83
N ILE A 333 -18.41 -5.35 -0.10
CA ILE A 333 -18.36 -6.73 -0.61
C ILE A 333 -19.77 -7.24 -0.96
N SER A 334 -20.77 -6.99 -0.11
CA SER A 334 -22.16 -7.41 -0.37
C SER A 334 -22.72 -6.74 -1.62
N ARG A 335 -22.44 -5.45 -1.79
CA ARG A 335 -22.80 -4.70 -3.00
C ARG A 335 -22.11 -5.26 -4.23
N ALA A 336 -20.82 -5.60 -4.15
CA ALA A 336 -20.06 -6.19 -5.24
C ALA A 336 -20.64 -7.54 -5.68
N TRP A 337 -21.04 -8.41 -4.74
CA TRP A 337 -21.68 -9.69 -5.04
C TRP A 337 -23.05 -9.56 -5.69
N LEU A 338 -23.88 -8.64 -5.17
CA LEU A 338 -25.19 -8.36 -5.76
C LEU A 338 -25.03 -7.78 -7.17
N ALA A 339 -24.15 -6.79 -7.32
CA ALA A 339 -23.81 -6.16 -8.59
C ALA A 339 -23.37 -7.20 -9.62
N PHE A 340 -22.47 -8.12 -9.24
CA PHE A 340 -22.00 -9.22 -10.09
C PHE A 340 -23.14 -10.16 -10.51
N SER A 341 -24.00 -10.56 -9.56
CA SER A 341 -25.11 -11.49 -9.81
C SER A 341 -26.14 -10.92 -10.81
N ILE A 342 -26.41 -9.61 -10.73
CA ILE A 342 -27.40 -8.92 -11.56
C ILE A 342 -27.06 -8.98 -13.05
N TRP A 343 -25.78 -8.91 -13.44
CA TRP A 343 -25.40 -8.94 -14.85
C TRP A 343 -24.94 -10.31 -15.33
N VAL A 344 -24.30 -11.14 -14.49
CA VAL A 344 -23.75 -12.43 -14.91
C VAL A 344 -24.83 -13.46 -15.23
N ILE A 345 -25.92 -13.49 -14.44
CA ILE A 345 -27.01 -14.48 -14.59
C ILE A 345 -27.77 -14.25 -15.91
N PRO A 346 -28.24 -13.01 -16.23
CA PRO A 346 -28.89 -12.76 -17.52
C PRO A 346 -27.97 -12.99 -18.71
N GLN A 347 -26.68 -12.66 -18.62
CA GLN A 347 -25.73 -12.90 -19.71
C GLN A 347 -25.52 -14.39 -19.99
N ALA A 348 -25.33 -15.20 -18.95
CA ALA A 348 -25.17 -16.65 -19.11
C ALA A 348 -26.43 -17.27 -19.77
N GLY A 349 -27.62 -16.89 -19.31
CA GLY A 349 -28.89 -17.36 -19.90
C GLY A 349 -29.07 -16.94 -21.36
N CYS A 350 -28.76 -15.69 -21.69
CA CYS A 350 -28.90 -15.17 -23.06
C CYS A 350 -27.87 -15.75 -24.02
N LEU A 351 -26.64 -16.04 -23.57
CA LEU A 351 -25.65 -16.75 -24.37
C LEU A 351 -26.14 -18.16 -24.71
N ILE A 352 -26.67 -18.92 -23.73
CA ILE A 352 -27.24 -20.26 -24.01
C ILE A 352 -28.37 -20.15 -25.05
N TRP A 353 -29.24 -19.15 -24.92
CA TRP A 353 -30.32 -18.90 -25.87
C TRP A 353 -29.80 -18.60 -27.28
N ILE A 354 -28.86 -17.66 -27.44
CA ILE A 354 -28.27 -17.32 -28.74
C ILE A 354 -27.55 -18.52 -29.36
N GLY A 355 -26.92 -19.37 -28.54
CA GLY A 355 -26.32 -20.63 -28.99
C GLY A 355 -27.34 -21.60 -29.59
N ILE A 356 -28.53 -21.70 -28.98
CA ILE A 356 -29.64 -22.50 -29.49
C ILE A 356 -30.17 -21.91 -30.82
N GLU A 357 -30.32 -20.59 -30.92
CA GLU A 357 -30.74 -19.93 -32.16
C GLU A 357 -29.73 -20.12 -33.30
N TYR A 358 -28.43 -20.03 -33.02
CA TYR A 358 -27.39 -20.34 -34.00
C TYR A 358 -27.44 -21.80 -34.47
N SER A 359 -27.83 -22.73 -33.60
CA SER A 359 -28.05 -24.14 -33.96
C SER A 359 -29.30 -24.33 -34.83
N LYS A 360 -30.35 -23.52 -34.67
CA LYS A 360 -31.60 -23.59 -35.45
C LYS A 360 -31.48 -22.98 -36.85
N TYR A 361 -30.81 -21.83 -37.00
CA TYR A 361 -30.87 -21.02 -38.23
C TYR A 361 -29.62 -21.07 -39.14
N GLY A 362 -28.56 -21.78 -38.74
CA GLY A 362 -27.36 -21.88 -39.58
C GLY A 362 -26.56 -20.57 -39.69
N ALA A 363 -25.60 -20.53 -40.62
CA ALA A 363 -24.88 -19.32 -41.04
C ALA A 363 -25.58 -18.56 -42.19
N THR A 364 -26.83 -18.91 -42.50
CA THR A 364 -27.61 -18.37 -43.62
C THR A 364 -28.08 -16.94 -43.35
N LYS A 365 -27.90 -16.03 -44.31
CA LYS A 365 -28.42 -14.64 -44.26
C LYS A 365 -29.94 -14.65 -44.33
N THR A 366 -30.61 -14.73 -43.19
CA THR A 366 -32.06 -14.61 -43.07
C THR A 366 -32.41 -13.20 -42.62
N ALA A 367 -33.07 -12.39 -43.44
CA ALA A 367 -33.44 -11.02 -43.07
C ALA A 367 -34.70 -11.00 -42.18
N PHE A 368 -34.58 -11.30 -40.87
CA PHE A 368 -35.72 -11.27 -39.96
C PHE A 368 -36.27 -9.87 -39.76
N ASP A 369 -37.58 -9.79 -39.59
CA ASP A 369 -38.32 -8.56 -39.73
C ASP A 369 -39.53 -8.51 -38.78
N TYR A 370 -39.67 -7.39 -38.05
CA TYR A 370 -40.72 -7.23 -37.05
C TYR A 370 -42.13 -7.10 -37.63
N SER A 371 -42.30 -6.71 -38.90
CA SER A 371 -43.62 -6.56 -39.53
C SER A 371 -44.05 -7.81 -40.32
N LEU A 372 -43.11 -8.66 -40.72
CA LEU A 372 -43.38 -9.87 -41.53
C LEU A 372 -43.28 -11.16 -40.69
N HIS A 373 -42.45 -11.15 -39.64
CA HIS A 373 -42.14 -12.32 -38.82
C HIS A 373 -42.04 -11.94 -37.32
N THR A 374 -43.09 -11.34 -36.76
CA THR A 374 -43.11 -10.74 -35.41
C THR A 374 -42.65 -11.71 -34.31
N ASN A 375 -43.14 -12.96 -34.29
CA ASN A 375 -42.79 -13.93 -33.25
C ASN A 375 -41.32 -14.37 -33.33
N LYS A 376 -40.82 -14.69 -34.53
CA LYS A 376 -39.43 -15.13 -34.75
C LYS A 376 -38.43 -13.99 -34.57
N TRP A 377 -38.81 -12.78 -34.93
CA TRP A 377 -38.00 -11.58 -34.70
C TRP A 377 -37.85 -11.31 -33.20
N ALA A 378 -38.93 -11.38 -32.42
CA ALA A 378 -38.89 -11.18 -30.97
C ALA A 378 -38.05 -12.27 -30.26
N GLU A 379 -38.20 -13.55 -30.64
CA GLU A 379 -37.43 -14.67 -30.10
C GLU A 379 -35.91 -14.50 -30.34
N ALA A 380 -35.51 -14.06 -31.53
CA ALA A 380 -34.09 -13.87 -31.88
C ALA A 380 -33.49 -12.55 -31.38
N TYR A 381 -34.32 -11.51 -31.14
CA TYR A 381 -33.89 -10.17 -30.77
C TYR A 381 -33.80 -9.95 -29.25
N LEU A 382 -34.68 -10.56 -28.46
CA LEU A 382 -34.71 -10.39 -27.01
C LEU A 382 -33.39 -10.75 -26.31
N PRO A 383 -32.71 -11.88 -26.60
CA PRO A 383 -31.45 -12.19 -25.95
C PRO A 383 -30.31 -11.25 -26.39
N TYR A 384 -30.35 -10.71 -27.62
CA TYR A 384 -29.43 -9.66 -28.06
C TYR A 384 -29.59 -8.39 -27.22
N LEU A 385 -30.83 -7.95 -27.01
CA LEU A 385 -31.14 -6.73 -26.25
C LEU A 385 -30.68 -6.85 -24.79
N ILE A 386 -30.91 -7.99 -24.15
CA ILE A 386 -30.50 -8.24 -22.76
C ILE A 386 -28.97 -8.28 -22.65
N LEU A 387 -28.28 -8.98 -23.57
CA LEU A 387 -26.82 -9.11 -23.54
C LEU A 387 -26.14 -7.76 -23.75
N PHE A 388 -26.62 -6.96 -24.70
CA PHE A 388 -26.07 -5.61 -24.94
C PHE A 388 -26.29 -4.68 -23.75
N SER A 389 -27.50 -4.67 -23.16
CA SER A 389 -27.84 -3.78 -22.04
C SER A 389 -27.09 -4.17 -20.75
N SER A 390 -26.98 -5.48 -20.46
CA SER A 390 -26.22 -6.00 -19.33
C SER A 390 -24.70 -5.83 -19.49
N GLY A 391 -24.18 -5.72 -20.72
CA GLY A 391 -22.79 -5.41 -21.00
C GLY A 391 -22.33 -4.08 -20.40
N TYR A 392 -23.17 -3.04 -20.47
CA TYR A 392 -22.88 -1.76 -19.80
C TYR A 392 -22.88 -1.87 -18.28
N LEU A 393 -23.68 -2.77 -17.71
CA LEU A 393 -23.66 -3.04 -16.26
C LEU A 393 -22.37 -3.74 -15.85
N CYS A 394 -21.91 -4.69 -16.66
CA CYS A 394 -20.60 -5.33 -16.47
C CYS A 394 -19.49 -4.27 -16.44
N GLN A 395 -19.46 -3.35 -17.42
CA GLN A 395 -18.50 -2.24 -17.44
C GLN A 395 -18.59 -1.37 -16.18
N LEU A 396 -19.79 -0.96 -15.78
CA LEU A 396 -19.98 -0.12 -14.60
C LEU A 396 -19.49 -0.79 -13.32
N SER A 397 -19.75 -2.09 -13.19
CA SER A 397 -19.30 -2.89 -12.04
C SER A 397 -17.77 -2.96 -11.98
N LEU A 398 -17.09 -3.12 -13.11
CA LEU A 398 -15.63 -3.17 -13.17
C LEU A 398 -15.00 -1.82 -12.81
N TYR A 399 -15.54 -0.70 -13.32
CA TYR A 399 -15.06 0.62 -12.93
C TYR A 399 -15.28 0.91 -11.45
N TRP A 400 -16.43 0.53 -10.92
CA TRP A 400 -16.73 0.74 -9.51
C TRP A 400 -15.75 -0.04 -8.62
N ILE A 401 -15.49 -1.31 -8.93
CA ILE A 401 -14.52 -2.11 -8.18
C ILE A 401 -13.09 -1.56 -8.36
N LEU A 402 -12.70 -1.09 -9.54
CA LEU A 402 -11.40 -0.46 -9.72
C LEU A 402 -11.24 0.81 -8.87
N GLY A 403 -12.34 1.54 -8.70
CA GLY A 403 -12.44 2.68 -7.81
C GLY A 403 -12.17 2.30 -6.36
N THR A 404 -12.69 1.17 -5.85
CA THR A 404 -12.50 0.81 -4.44
C THR A 404 -11.04 0.61 -4.04
N PHE A 405 -10.17 0.29 -5.01
CA PHE A 405 -8.73 0.10 -4.80
C PHE A 405 -7.88 1.35 -4.98
N SER A 406 -8.47 2.49 -5.34
CA SER A 406 -7.73 3.71 -5.69
C SER A 406 -8.30 4.99 -5.06
N THR A 407 -7.39 5.77 -4.51
CA THR A 407 -7.61 7.02 -3.77
C THR A 407 -6.81 8.18 -4.37
N ASP A 408 -5.66 7.91 -5.01
CA ASP A 408 -4.86 8.92 -5.74
C ASP A 408 -5.11 8.92 -7.25
N VAL A 409 -5.03 10.11 -7.86
CA VAL A 409 -5.14 10.35 -9.32
C VAL A 409 -4.06 9.59 -10.08
N LYS A 410 -2.80 9.58 -9.61
CA LYS A 410 -1.68 8.98 -10.37
C LYS A 410 -1.76 7.46 -10.41
N TYR A 411 -2.14 6.86 -9.28
CA TYR A 411 -2.41 5.43 -9.21
C TYR A 411 -3.65 5.05 -10.02
N SER A 412 -4.72 5.86 -9.95
CA SER A 412 -5.92 5.71 -10.79
C SER A 412 -5.61 5.79 -12.28
N ALA A 413 -4.65 6.63 -12.69
CA ALA A 413 -4.26 6.77 -14.09
C ALA A 413 -3.52 5.52 -14.63
N ARG A 414 -2.61 4.94 -13.83
CA ARG A 414 -1.91 3.68 -14.21
C ARG A 414 -2.88 2.52 -14.29
N THR A 415 -3.70 2.37 -13.24
CA THR A 415 -4.68 1.30 -13.12
C THR A 415 -5.77 1.42 -14.20
N GLY A 416 -6.31 2.61 -14.39
CA GLY A 416 -7.33 2.92 -15.39
C GLY A 416 -6.84 2.82 -16.82
N GLY A 417 -5.59 3.21 -17.09
CA GLY A 417 -4.96 3.05 -18.41
C GLY A 417 -4.79 1.59 -18.79
N LEU A 418 -4.29 0.75 -17.89
CA LEU A 418 -4.17 -0.69 -18.11
C LEU A 418 -5.53 -1.37 -18.29
N PHE A 419 -6.52 -1.01 -17.48
CA PHE A 419 -7.90 -1.49 -17.63
C PHE A 419 -8.44 -1.18 -19.04
N ARG A 420 -8.32 0.07 -19.49
CA ARG A 420 -8.74 0.49 -20.84
C ARG A 420 -7.96 -0.21 -21.94
N SER A 421 -6.68 -0.49 -21.72
CA SER A 421 -5.86 -1.25 -22.66
C SER A 421 -6.38 -2.67 -22.83
N PHE A 422 -6.78 -3.33 -21.75
CA PHE A 422 -7.32 -4.70 -21.81
C PHE A 422 -8.73 -4.74 -22.41
N GLU A 423 -9.58 -3.78 -22.08
CA GLU A 423 -10.91 -3.61 -22.69
C GLU A 423 -10.80 -3.36 -24.21
N SER A 424 -9.92 -2.43 -24.62
CA SER A 424 -9.69 -2.12 -26.03
C SER A 424 -9.08 -3.31 -26.79
N LEU A 425 -8.25 -4.12 -26.13
CA LEU A 425 -7.70 -5.35 -26.70
C LEU A 425 -8.82 -6.38 -26.95
N GLY A 426 -9.74 -6.55 -26.00
CA GLY A 426 -10.91 -7.41 -26.16
C GLY A 426 -11.78 -6.99 -27.35
N GLN A 427 -12.05 -5.69 -27.50
CA GLN A 427 -12.76 -5.14 -28.65
C GLN A 427 -12.01 -5.37 -29.97
N THR A 428 -10.70 -5.13 -29.98
CA THR A 428 -9.83 -5.34 -31.16
C THR A 428 -9.96 -6.77 -31.67
N VAL A 429 -9.84 -7.76 -30.78
CA VAL A 429 -9.92 -9.18 -31.11
C VAL A 429 -11.32 -9.56 -31.58
N SER A 430 -12.37 -9.06 -30.91
CA SER A 430 -13.76 -9.32 -31.31
C SER A 430 -14.05 -8.83 -32.73
N TYR A 431 -13.70 -7.59 -33.06
CA TYR A 431 -13.90 -7.06 -34.41
C TYR A 431 -12.95 -7.71 -35.45
N ALA A 432 -11.73 -8.07 -35.06
CA ALA A 432 -10.77 -8.74 -35.94
C ALA A 432 -11.27 -10.12 -36.40
N ILE A 433 -11.77 -10.96 -35.48
CA ILE A 433 -12.30 -12.30 -35.82
C ILE A 433 -13.47 -12.17 -36.79
N ASN A 434 -14.34 -11.18 -36.59
CA ASN A 434 -15.50 -10.91 -37.45
C ASN A 434 -15.17 -10.13 -38.74
N SER A 435 -13.90 -9.84 -39.02
CA SER A 435 -13.48 -9.16 -40.25
C SER A 435 -13.22 -10.12 -41.41
N ASN A 436 -13.03 -11.42 -41.15
CA ASN A 436 -12.72 -12.41 -42.18
C ASN A 436 -14.01 -12.89 -42.89
N PRO A 437 -14.15 -12.69 -44.22
CA PRO A 437 -15.33 -13.11 -44.97
C PRO A 437 -15.59 -14.63 -45.01
N ASN A 438 -14.53 -15.43 -44.81
CA ASN A 438 -14.56 -16.89 -44.95
C ASN A 438 -14.68 -17.64 -43.61
N ALA A 439 -14.63 -16.93 -42.48
CA ALA A 439 -14.72 -17.53 -41.16
C ALA A 439 -16.19 -17.72 -40.74
N ASP A 440 -16.50 -18.84 -40.07
CA ASP A 440 -17.83 -19.05 -39.48
C ASP A 440 -18.08 -18.00 -38.36
N PRO A 441 -19.13 -17.17 -38.46
CA PRO A 441 -19.48 -16.19 -37.43
C PRO A 441 -19.67 -16.79 -36.03
N ARG A 442 -19.93 -18.10 -35.93
CA ARG A 442 -20.06 -18.83 -34.66
C ARG A 442 -18.75 -18.90 -33.87
N ASN A 443 -17.59 -18.80 -34.52
CA ASN A 443 -16.30 -18.85 -33.84
C ASN A 443 -16.15 -17.71 -32.84
N ALA A 444 -16.55 -16.49 -33.22
CA ALA A 444 -16.53 -15.33 -32.32
C ALA A 444 -17.50 -15.51 -31.13
N PHE A 445 -18.61 -16.21 -31.35
CA PHE A 445 -19.58 -16.53 -30.30
C PHE A 445 -19.04 -17.58 -29.31
N TYR A 446 -18.38 -18.65 -29.78
CA TYR A 446 -17.76 -19.63 -28.88
C TYR A 446 -16.64 -19.03 -28.03
N VAL A 447 -15.82 -18.15 -28.61
CA VAL A 447 -14.80 -17.41 -27.86
C VAL A 447 -15.45 -16.54 -26.78
N HIS A 448 -16.57 -15.88 -27.10
CA HIS A 448 -17.31 -15.07 -26.13
C HIS A 448 -17.84 -15.89 -24.94
N CYS A 449 -18.40 -17.08 -25.21
CA CYS A 449 -18.82 -18.01 -24.15
C CYS A 449 -17.64 -18.50 -23.29
N ALA A 450 -16.51 -18.84 -23.90
CA ALA A 450 -15.30 -19.25 -23.18
C ALA A 450 -14.78 -18.13 -22.26
N LEU A 451 -14.77 -16.88 -22.74
CA LEU A 451 -14.35 -15.72 -21.96
C LEU A 451 -15.25 -15.49 -20.74
N LEU A 452 -16.57 -15.69 -20.85
CA LEU A 452 -17.46 -15.61 -19.69
C LEU A 452 -17.09 -16.65 -18.64
N THR A 453 -16.80 -17.90 -19.03
CA THR A 453 -16.42 -18.95 -18.07
C THR A 453 -15.13 -18.65 -17.33
N LEU A 454 -14.18 -17.97 -17.97
CA LEU A 454 -12.93 -17.52 -17.34
C LEU A 454 -13.12 -16.25 -16.49
N THR A 455 -14.07 -15.40 -16.87
CA THR A 455 -14.39 -14.15 -16.16
C THR A 455 -15.00 -14.42 -14.79
N ILE A 456 -15.85 -15.45 -14.66
CA ILE A 456 -16.51 -15.81 -13.40
C ILE A 456 -15.51 -16.05 -12.25
N PRO A 457 -14.53 -16.98 -12.35
CA PRO A 457 -13.58 -17.20 -11.25
C PRO A 457 -12.71 -15.97 -10.99
N CYS A 458 -12.28 -15.24 -12.03
CA CYS A 458 -11.49 -14.02 -11.86
C CYS A 458 -12.26 -12.95 -11.06
N MET A 459 -13.54 -12.75 -11.37
CA MET A 459 -14.41 -11.84 -10.64
C MET A 459 -14.64 -12.28 -9.19
N VAL A 460 -14.81 -13.58 -8.93
CA VAL A 460 -14.95 -14.11 -7.56
C VAL A 460 -13.71 -13.81 -6.71
N PHE A 461 -12.51 -14.04 -7.25
CA PHE A 461 -11.26 -13.71 -6.54
C PHE A 461 -11.10 -12.22 -6.32
N LEU A 462 -11.47 -11.41 -7.31
CA LEU A 462 -11.36 -9.96 -7.27
C LEU A 462 -12.33 -9.34 -6.26
N ILE A 463 -13.58 -9.82 -6.18
CA ILE A 463 -14.57 -9.38 -5.18
C ILE A 463 -14.11 -9.71 -3.76
N ARG A 464 -13.47 -10.88 -3.55
CA ARG A 464 -12.90 -11.25 -2.24
C ARG A 464 -11.75 -10.36 -1.79
N MET A 465 -11.12 -9.63 -2.70
CA MET A 465 -10.06 -8.68 -2.38
C MET A 465 -10.59 -7.27 -2.09
N VAL A 466 -11.87 -6.98 -2.37
CA VAL A 466 -12.48 -5.67 -2.14
C VAL A 466 -12.51 -5.38 -0.63
N PRO A 467 -12.00 -4.23 -0.17
CA PRO A 467 -12.05 -3.87 1.25
C PRO A 467 -13.51 -3.69 1.72
N GLU A 468 -13.82 -4.10 2.95
CA GLU A 468 -15.19 -4.03 3.48
C GLU A 468 -15.69 -2.60 3.73
N VAL A 469 -14.74 -1.68 3.94
CA VAL A 469 -14.93 -0.25 4.20
C VAL A 469 -14.10 0.53 3.18
N PRO A 470 -14.54 1.73 2.73
CA PRO A 470 -13.77 2.53 1.78
C PRO A 470 -12.35 2.80 2.31
N ALA A 471 -11.33 2.39 1.54
CA ALA A 471 -9.93 2.52 1.95
C ALA A 471 -9.53 4.01 2.04
N SER A 472 -8.94 4.43 3.16
CA SER A 472 -8.49 5.81 3.40
C SER A 472 -7.20 6.17 2.67
N HIS A 473 -6.44 5.17 2.23
CA HIS A 473 -5.20 5.31 1.45
C HIS A 473 -5.14 4.22 0.37
N ASP A 474 -4.35 4.46 -0.68
CA ASP A 474 -4.03 3.42 -1.64
C ASP A 474 -3.40 2.24 -0.89
N VAL A 475 -3.94 1.03 -1.11
CA VAL A 475 -3.46 -0.22 -0.50
C VAL A 475 -2.00 -0.54 -0.91
N ASP A 476 -1.42 0.27 -1.80
CA ASP A 476 -0.03 0.21 -2.28
C ASP A 476 0.68 1.58 -2.21
N VAL A 477 0.58 2.32 -1.09
CA VAL A 477 1.58 3.36 -0.82
C VAL A 477 2.84 2.63 -0.37
N ASP A 478 3.82 2.48 -1.28
CA ASP A 478 5.14 1.93 -0.99
C ASP A 478 5.83 2.78 0.09
N GLY A 479 5.65 2.41 1.35
CA GLY A 479 6.28 3.02 2.51
C GLY A 479 5.81 2.36 3.82
N PRO A 480 6.69 2.22 4.83
CA PRO A 480 6.30 1.66 6.12
C PRO A 480 5.37 2.63 6.86
N VAL A 481 4.51 2.13 7.76
CA VAL A 481 3.55 2.98 8.49
C VAL A 481 4.29 4.08 9.28
N ILE A 482 3.74 5.29 9.33
CA ILE A 482 4.34 6.43 10.04
C ILE A 482 4.47 6.12 11.54
N SER A 483 5.56 6.52 12.20
CA SER A 483 5.83 6.23 13.62
C SER A 483 5.97 7.50 14.45
N TYR A 484 5.35 7.51 15.64
CA TYR A 484 5.45 8.62 16.61
C TYR A 484 6.90 9.01 16.89
N TRP A 485 7.78 8.03 17.13
CA TRP A 485 9.17 8.30 17.51
C TRP A 485 9.95 9.09 16.46
N ILE A 486 9.62 8.90 15.18
CA ILE A 486 10.29 9.54 14.05
C ILE A 486 9.72 10.93 13.84
N GLU A 487 8.39 11.04 13.75
CA GLU A 487 7.71 12.31 13.45
C GLU A 487 7.84 13.33 14.59
N ALA A 488 7.67 12.88 15.83
CA ALA A 488 7.71 13.76 16.99
C ALA A 488 9.15 14.21 17.35
N ALA A 489 10.18 13.52 16.85
CA ALA A 489 11.58 13.89 17.12
C ALA A 489 12.07 15.07 16.28
N GLN A 490 11.47 15.33 15.10
CA GLN A 490 11.84 16.43 14.19
C GLN A 490 13.36 16.55 13.94
N SER A 491 14.05 15.41 13.83
CA SER A 491 15.52 15.41 13.76
C SER A 491 16.04 15.85 12.38
N PRO A 492 17.06 16.73 12.31
CA PRO A 492 17.67 17.12 11.04
C PRO A 492 18.47 15.98 10.38
N LEU A 493 18.75 14.89 11.11
CA LEU A 493 19.47 13.74 10.57
C LEU A 493 18.57 12.73 9.85
N ARG A 494 17.25 12.94 9.79
CA ARG A 494 16.27 11.98 9.25
C ARG A 494 16.63 11.48 7.85
N ASP A 495 16.81 12.39 6.90
CA ASP A 495 17.14 12.11 5.49
C ASP A 495 18.58 12.55 5.13
N PHE A 496 19.42 12.71 6.15
CA PHE A 496 20.75 13.31 6.02
C PHE A 496 21.71 12.45 5.19
N ARG A 497 22.50 13.15 4.38
CA ARG A 497 23.59 12.60 3.58
C ARG A 497 24.82 13.48 3.75
N SER A 498 25.92 12.91 4.26
CA SER A 498 27.17 13.66 4.43
C SER A 498 27.76 14.13 3.10
N THR A 499 27.60 13.33 2.03
CA THR A 499 28.09 13.64 0.68
C THR A 499 27.04 13.28 -0.40
N VAL A 500 27.06 14.00 -1.52
CA VAL A 500 26.17 13.76 -2.67
C VAL A 500 26.49 12.40 -3.32
N ASP A 501 27.77 12.11 -3.50
CA ASP A 501 28.25 10.85 -4.06
C ASP A 501 28.85 9.97 -2.95
N LEU A 502 28.83 8.65 -3.16
CA LEU A 502 29.45 7.70 -2.25
C LEU A 502 30.98 7.74 -2.43
N PRO A 503 31.76 7.59 -1.34
CA PRO A 503 33.20 7.43 -1.46
C PRO A 503 33.51 6.11 -2.19
N ASN A 504 34.53 6.12 -3.05
CA ASN A 504 34.94 4.90 -3.78
C ASN A 504 35.49 3.82 -2.84
N GLU A 505 36.18 4.25 -1.77
CA GLU A 505 36.87 3.41 -0.81
C GLU A 505 36.68 3.93 0.62
N THR A 506 36.61 3.03 1.59
CA THR A 506 36.58 3.35 3.02
C THR A 506 37.16 2.18 3.83
N ASP A 507 37.59 2.41 5.07
CA ASP A 507 38.09 1.31 5.91
C ASP A 507 36.96 0.41 6.42
N VAL A 508 35.86 1.00 6.89
CA VAL A 508 34.70 0.29 7.45
C VAL A 508 33.40 0.74 6.78
N VAL A 509 32.57 -0.21 6.37
CA VAL A 509 31.15 0.03 6.00
C VAL A 509 30.24 -0.55 7.07
N ILE A 510 29.34 0.26 7.61
CA ILE A 510 28.28 -0.14 8.53
C ILE A 510 26.95 -0.14 7.79
N ILE A 511 26.30 -1.29 7.69
CA ILE A 511 25.03 -1.44 7.00
C ILE A 511 23.90 -1.41 8.02
N GLY A 512 23.08 -0.35 7.96
CA GLY A 512 21.98 -0.06 8.87
C GLY A 512 22.36 0.97 9.93
N SER A 513 21.60 2.05 10.04
CA SER A 513 21.86 3.15 10.98
C SER A 513 20.99 3.10 12.25
N GLY A 514 20.41 1.95 12.55
CA GLY A 514 19.69 1.72 13.80
C GLY A 514 20.64 1.69 15.01
N TYR A 515 20.08 1.37 16.18
CA TYR A 515 20.83 1.35 17.45
C TYR A 515 22.17 0.60 17.35
N THR A 516 22.18 -0.58 16.74
CA THR A 516 23.39 -1.38 16.55
C THR A 516 24.46 -0.71 15.68
N GLY A 517 24.06 -0.06 14.58
CA GLY A 517 25.02 0.62 13.71
C GLY A 517 25.56 1.89 14.35
N ALA A 518 24.70 2.65 15.02
CA ALA A 518 25.08 3.89 15.70
C ALA A 518 26.04 3.66 16.87
N THR A 519 25.78 2.67 17.73
CA THR A 519 26.73 2.35 18.81
C THR A 519 28.03 1.76 18.30
N ALA A 520 28.01 0.99 17.21
CA ALA A 520 29.24 0.50 16.61
C ALA A 520 30.11 1.64 16.06
N ALA A 521 29.51 2.62 15.38
CA ALA A 521 30.23 3.82 14.94
C ALA A 521 30.78 4.63 16.12
N TYR A 522 29.98 4.77 17.18
CA TYR A 522 30.40 5.44 18.42
C TYR A 522 31.60 4.73 19.06
N TRP A 523 31.54 3.41 19.22
CA TRP A 523 32.64 2.64 19.80
C TRP A 523 33.88 2.64 18.89
N LEU A 524 33.72 2.51 17.57
CA LEU A 524 34.86 2.65 16.63
C LEU A 524 35.59 3.97 16.84
N HIS A 525 34.85 5.07 17.00
CA HIS A 525 35.44 6.36 17.35
C HIS A 525 36.12 6.34 18.72
N LYS A 526 35.44 5.89 19.78
CA LYS A 526 36.00 5.90 21.16
C LYS A 526 37.24 5.04 21.34
N PHE A 527 37.29 3.85 20.74
CA PHE A 527 38.45 2.96 20.83
C PHE A 527 39.68 3.50 20.06
N THR A 528 39.49 4.48 19.18
CA THR A 528 40.53 5.06 18.34
C THR A 528 40.73 6.56 18.56
N GLU A 529 40.05 7.16 19.55
CA GLU A 529 40.03 8.61 19.73
C GLU A 529 41.42 9.20 20.07
N ASN A 530 42.27 8.39 20.71
CA ASN A 530 43.65 8.74 21.08
C ASN A 530 44.70 8.25 20.08
N ASN A 531 44.31 7.64 18.96
CA ASN A 531 45.24 7.16 17.95
C ASN A 531 45.60 8.28 16.97
N ASP A 532 46.82 8.23 16.42
CA ASP A 532 47.27 9.16 15.38
C ASP A 532 46.43 9.07 14.09
N SER A 533 45.89 7.88 13.79
CA SER A 533 45.01 7.65 12.64
C SER A 533 43.71 6.95 13.05
N GLN A 534 42.58 7.54 12.69
CA GLN A 534 41.24 6.96 12.90
C GLN A 534 40.73 6.32 11.59
N PRO A 535 40.01 5.18 11.65
CA PRO A 535 39.46 4.54 10.46
C PRO A 535 38.35 5.39 9.85
N SER A 536 38.28 5.45 8.52
CA SER A 536 37.15 6.07 7.84
C SER A 536 35.92 5.15 7.86
N MET A 537 34.76 5.71 8.21
CA MET A 537 33.50 4.95 8.31
C MET A 537 32.47 5.45 7.30
N LEU A 538 31.82 4.51 6.62
CA LEU A 538 30.64 4.78 5.80
C LEU A 538 29.43 4.03 6.38
N MET A 539 28.39 4.76 6.77
CA MET A 539 27.14 4.17 7.25
C MET A 539 26.04 4.33 6.21
N LEU A 540 25.44 3.22 5.80
CA LEU A 540 24.42 3.16 4.76
C LEU A 540 23.09 2.71 5.36
N ASP A 541 22.04 3.51 5.20
CA ASP A 541 20.67 3.10 5.52
C ASP A 541 19.79 3.07 4.26
N ALA A 542 18.95 2.04 4.15
CA ALA A 542 18.04 1.88 3.02
C ALA A 542 16.93 2.94 3.00
N ARG A 543 16.59 3.50 4.16
CA ARG A 543 15.48 4.43 4.39
C ARG A 543 16.01 5.72 5.04
N ASP A 544 15.13 6.40 5.78
CA ASP A 544 15.53 7.42 6.75
C ASP A 544 16.46 6.81 7.82
N ILE A 545 17.39 7.63 8.31
CA ILE A 545 18.29 7.25 9.40
C ILE A 545 17.46 6.79 10.59
N CYS A 546 17.79 5.59 11.11
CA CYS A 546 17.11 4.97 12.25
C CYS A 546 15.62 4.65 11.99
N GLY A 547 15.17 4.60 10.73
CA GLY A 547 13.75 4.39 10.37
C GLY A 547 13.22 2.95 10.53
N GLY A 548 14.08 2.00 10.85
CA GLY A 548 13.75 0.57 11.03
C GLY A 548 13.27 0.20 12.43
N ALA A 549 13.72 -0.95 12.94
CA ALA A 549 13.27 -1.51 14.23
C ALA A 549 13.47 -0.56 15.42
N THR A 550 14.58 0.19 15.47
CA THR A 550 14.88 1.11 16.58
C THR A 550 13.90 2.28 16.64
N GLY A 551 13.63 2.94 15.51
CA GLY A 551 12.64 4.02 15.42
C GLY A 551 11.19 3.57 15.57
N ARG A 552 10.94 2.26 15.79
CA ARG A 552 9.60 1.67 15.84
C ARG A 552 9.38 0.76 17.05
N ASN A 553 10.28 0.75 18.03
CA ASN A 553 10.15 -0.12 19.22
C ASN A 553 9.37 0.55 20.37
N GLY A 554 9.35 -0.05 21.56
CA GLY A 554 8.63 0.47 22.74
C GLY A 554 9.38 1.40 23.67
N GLY A 555 10.66 1.70 23.45
CA GLY A 555 11.46 2.59 24.30
C GLY A 555 11.88 2.03 25.67
N GLN A 556 11.46 0.81 26.01
CA GLN A 556 11.77 0.16 27.28
C GLN A 556 13.20 -0.41 27.31
N LEU A 557 14.01 0.03 28.26
CA LEU A 557 15.32 -0.55 28.60
C LEU A 557 15.15 -1.47 29.82
N ARG A 558 14.65 -2.69 29.58
CA ARG A 558 14.26 -3.64 30.64
C ARG A 558 15.06 -4.94 30.52
N PRO A 559 16.06 -5.17 31.37
CA PRO A 559 16.76 -6.46 31.46
C PRO A 559 15.81 -7.59 31.89
N HIS A 560 16.05 -8.82 31.43
CA HIS A 560 15.41 -10.01 31.99
C HIS A 560 16.06 -10.36 33.33
N ALA A 561 15.71 -9.63 34.39
CA ALA A 561 16.31 -9.77 35.72
C ALA A 561 16.03 -11.13 36.40
N TYR A 562 14.88 -11.75 36.10
CA TYR A 562 14.47 -13.03 36.70
C TYR A 562 13.63 -13.91 35.76
N SER A 563 12.82 -13.30 34.89
CA SER A 563 11.76 -13.99 34.12
C SER A 563 12.27 -15.06 33.15
N ARG A 564 13.53 -14.99 32.70
CA ARG A 564 14.15 -16.00 31.84
C ARG A 564 15.06 -16.98 32.59
N TYR A 565 15.25 -16.81 33.89
CA TYR A 565 16.16 -17.62 34.69
C TYR A 565 15.89 -19.13 34.57
N PRO A 566 14.66 -19.66 34.74
CA PRO A 566 14.42 -21.11 34.63
C PRO A 566 14.77 -21.68 33.25
N LYS A 567 14.52 -20.90 32.19
CA LYS A 567 14.84 -21.31 30.82
C LYS A 567 16.34 -21.29 30.58
N TRP A 568 17.04 -20.26 31.05
CA TRP A 568 18.48 -20.16 30.87
C TRP A 568 19.24 -21.17 31.75
N SER A 569 18.75 -21.46 32.96
CA SER A 569 19.38 -22.42 33.87
C SER A 569 19.28 -23.85 33.33
N SER A 570 18.15 -24.22 32.71
CA SER A 570 18.01 -25.51 32.03
C SER A 570 18.91 -25.67 30.80
N LEU A 571 19.29 -24.58 30.13
CA LEU A 571 20.11 -24.61 28.92
C LEU A 571 21.62 -24.49 29.20
N PHE A 572 22.01 -23.70 30.20
CA PHE A 572 23.42 -23.31 30.44
C PHE A 572 23.89 -23.55 31.87
N GLY A 573 23.05 -24.12 32.73
CA GLY A 573 23.31 -24.22 34.17
C GLY A 573 22.99 -22.91 34.91
N THR A 574 22.98 -22.99 36.25
CA THR A 574 22.65 -21.89 37.15
C THR A 574 23.59 -20.69 36.98
N ASP A 575 24.89 -20.95 36.84
CA ASP A 575 25.92 -19.90 36.70
C ASP A 575 25.84 -19.20 35.34
N GLY A 576 25.65 -19.98 34.25
CA GLY A 576 25.51 -19.42 32.91
C GLY A 576 24.24 -18.58 32.75
N ALA A 577 23.16 -18.94 33.44
CA ALA A 577 21.96 -18.12 33.51
C ALA A 577 22.20 -16.79 34.23
N LEU A 578 22.92 -16.83 35.35
CA LEU A 578 23.25 -15.62 36.11
C LEU A 578 24.22 -14.69 35.34
N GLU A 579 25.18 -15.26 34.60
CA GLU A 579 26.08 -14.50 33.72
C GLU A 579 25.30 -13.70 32.67
N LEU A 580 24.29 -14.31 32.04
CA LEU A 580 23.39 -13.63 31.09
C LEU A 580 22.61 -12.49 31.75
N ILE A 581 22.07 -12.72 32.96
CA ILE A 581 21.31 -11.71 33.69
C ILE A 581 22.21 -10.53 34.08
N LYS A 582 23.41 -10.81 34.62
CA LYS A 582 24.42 -9.79 34.95
C LYS A 582 24.79 -8.94 33.74
N TYR A 583 24.96 -9.58 32.58
CA TYR A 583 25.26 -8.88 31.33
C TYR A 583 24.12 -7.97 30.88
N GLU A 584 22.87 -8.43 30.92
CA GLU A 584 21.73 -7.57 30.57
C GLU A 584 21.56 -6.42 31.57
N MET A 585 21.73 -6.66 32.88
CA MET A 585 21.62 -5.62 33.91
C MET A 585 22.71 -4.56 33.82
N ALA A 586 23.93 -4.94 33.42
CA ALA A 586 25.04 -4.02 33.19
C ALA A 586 24.74 -2.92 32.14
N HIS A 587 23.73 -3.11 31.29
CA HIS A 587 23.32 -2.09 30.33
C HIS A 587 22.67 -0.88 31.00
N LEU A 588 22.05 -1.03 32.18
CA LEU A 588 21.42 0.11 32.87
C LEU A 588 22.46 1.18 33.25
N PRO A 589 23.51 0.88 34.06
CA PRO A 589 24.57 1.84 34.35
C PRO A 589 25.33 2.27 33.08
N ALA A 590 25.57 1.37 32.12
CA ALA A 590 26.28 1.73 30.89
C ALA A 590 25.55 2.80 30.06
N PHE A 591 24.21 2.75 29.99
CA PHE A 591 23.42 3.81 29.36
C PHE A 591 23.53 5.12 30.14
N GLN A 592 23.42 5.07 31.47
CA GLN A 592 23.53 6.27 32.30
C GLN A 592 24.89 6.96 32.09
N GLU A 593 25.98 6.21 32.22
CA GLU A 593 27.34 6.72 32.07
C GLU A 593 27.57 7.31 30.68
N LEU A 594 27.19 6.60 29.61
CA LEU A 594 27.36 7.08 28.25
C LEU A 594 26.60 8.38 27.99
N LEU A 595 25.30 8.40 28.32
CA LEU A 595 24.46 9.57 28.01
C LEU A 595 24.82 10.78 28.87
N THR A 596 25.26 10.56 30.12
CA THR A 596 25.77 11.64 30.98
C THR A 596 27.12 12.15 30.49
N HIS A 597 28.06 11.25 30.13
CA HIS A 597 29.38 11.62 29.61
C HIS A 597 29.27 12.48 28.34
N GLU A 598 28.36 12.13 27.43
CA GLU A 598 28.15 12.85 26.18
C GLU A 598 27.15 14.02 26.30
N GLY A 599 26.53 14.23 27.47
CA GLY A 599 25.60 15.34 27.71
C GLY A 599 24.28 15.25 26.93
N ILE A 600 23.80 14.05 26.60
CA ILE A 600 22.57 13.81 25.80
C ILE A 600 21.46 13.09 26.58
N ALA A 601 21.60 12.92 27.90
CA ALA A 601 20.62 12.23 28.75
C ALA A 601 19.21 12.83 28.65
N ASP A 602 19.09 14.16 28.77
CA ASP A 602 17.80 14.86 28.71
C ASP A 602 17.22 14.84 27.28
N GLU A 603 18.06 15.03 26.26
CA GLU A 603 17.66 14.98 24.85
C GLU A 603 17.04 13.62 24.50
N ALA A 604 17.68 12.54 24.95
CA ALA A 604 17.21 11.17 24.76
C ALA A 604 16.06 10.79 25.70
N CYS A 605 15.60 11.68 26.58
CA CYS A 605 14.54 11.43 27.56
C CYS A 605 14.83 10.20 28.44
N LEU A 606 16.09 10.04 28.85
CA LEU A 606 16.52 8.92 29.70
C LEU A 606 15.90 9.05 31.09
N LYS A 607 15.27 7.98 31.58
CA LYS A 607 14.77 7.90 32.95
C LYS A 607 14.98 6.49 33.48
N PHE A 608 15.57 6.38 34.67
CA PHE A 608 15.68 5.12 35.40
C PHE A 608 14.66 5.04 36.53
N GLY A 609 14.36 3.82 36.93
CA GLY A 609 13.55 3.54 38.11
C GLY A 609 13.11 2.08 38.14
N ASP A 610 12.17 1.82 39.04
CA ASP A 610 11.55 0.50 39.15
C ASP A 610 10.61 0.25 37.98
N THR A 611 10.66 -0.96 37.42
CA THR A 611 9.64 -1.51 36.54
C THR A 611 8.99 -2.74 37.16
N PHE A 612 7.83 -3.13 36.66
CA PHE A 612 7.11 -4.28 37.15
C PHE A 612 6.64 -5.21 36.03
N ASP A 613 6.48 -6.48 36.38
CA ASP A 613 5.71 -7.46 35.65
C ASP A 613 4.48 -7.83 36.51
N ALA A 614 3.32 -7.32 36.12
CA ALA A 614 2.05 -7.53 36.80
C ALA A 614 1.39 -8.81 36.28
N ALA A 615 0.98 -9.69 37.20
CA ALA A 615 0.22 -10.88 36.88
C ALA A 615 -1.28 -10.57 36.81
N MET A 616 -1.89 -10.81 35.66
CA MET A 616 -3.32 -10.60 35.40
C MET A 616 -4.13 -11.90 35.46
N SER A 617 -3.47 -13.04 35.71
CA SER A 617 -4.09 -14.36 35.86
C SER A 617 -3.28 -15.21 36.85
N ASP A 618 -3.91 -16.22 37.45
CA ASP A 618 -3.22 -17.17 38.35
C ASP A 618 -2.07 -17.90 37.65
N LYS A 619 -2.26 -18.20 36.36
CA LYS A 619 -1.25 -18.87 35.51
C LYS A 619 -0.02 -17.97 35.32
N ALA A 620 -0.24 -16.68 35.05
CA ALA A 620 0.85 -15.71 34.97
C ALA A 620 1.54 -15.53 36.32
N TRP A 621 0.76 -15.45 37.41
CA TRP A 621 1.31 -15.29 38.75
C TRP A 621 2.22 -16.44 39.14
N ALA A 622 1.77 -17.69 38.95
CA ALA A 622 2.58 -18.88 39.17
C ALA A 622 3.87 -18.83 38.36
N GLN A 623 3.82 -18.49 37.07
CA GLN A 623 5.02 -18.40 36.22
C GLN A 623 6.03 -17.36 36.70
N LEU A 624 5.58 -16.15 37.01
CA LEU A 624 6.47 -15.06 37.45
C LEU A 624 7.07 -15.36 38.84
N ARG A 625 6.25 -15.85 39.77
CA ARG A 625 6.68 -16.23 41.11
C ARG A 625 7.64 -17.43 41.08
N ASP A 626 7.35 -18.45 40.30
CA ASP A 626 8.21 -19.64 40.18
C ASP A 626 9.57 -19.28 39.59
N ALA A 627 9.61 -18.37 38.61
CA ALA A 627 10.86 -17.89 38.03
C ALA A 627 11.74 -17.18 39.07
N TYR A 628 11.12 -16.31 39.88
CA TYR A 628 11.82 -15.58 40.94
C TYR A 628 12.27 -16.51 42.07
N THR A 629 11.39 -17.36 42.59
CA THR A 629 11.70 -18.28 43.71
C THR A 629 12.73 -19.34 43.31
N THR A 630 12.74 -19.80 42.06
CA THR A 630 13.77 -20.71 41.54
C THR A 630 15.14 -20.03 41.53
N MET A 631 15.20 -18.76 41.11
CA MET A 631 16.45 -17.97 41.15
C MET A 631 16.93 -17.76 42.59
N GLN A 632 16.02 -17.43 43.52
CA GLN A 632 16.34 -17.29 44.94
C GLN A 632 16.85 -18.58 45.57
N ARG A 633 16.23 -19.72 45.26
CA ARG A 633 16.63 -21.03 45.79
C ARG A 633 18.03 -21.42 45.35
N ASP A 634 18.38 -21.16 44.09
CA ASP A 634 19.63 -21.61 43.51
C ASP A 634 20.83 -20.74 43.92
N HIS A 635 20.62 -19.44 44.22
CA HIS A 635 21.70 -18.47 44.50
C HIS A 635 21.66 -17.82 45.89
N GLY A 636 20.63 -18.11 46.70
CA GLY A 636 20.43 -17.54 48.03
C GLY A 636 19.84 -16.13 48.03
N GLU A 637 19.21 -15.74 49.14
CA GLU A 637 18.50 -14.45 49.28
C GLU A 637 19.44 -13.23 49.26
N ASP A 638 20.73 -13.44 49.53
CA ASP A 638 21.75 -12.38 49.62
C ASP A 638 22.45 -12.05 48.30
N GLY A 639 22.07 -12.68 47.18
CA GLY A 639 22.66 -12.40 45.87
C GLY A 639 22.37 -10.97 45.40
N ASP A 640 23.39 -10.27 44.87
CA ASP A 640 23.30 -8.85 44.48
C ASP A 640 22.10 -8.55 43.57
N ILE A 641 21.84 -9.37 42.55
CA ILE A 641 20.72 -9.18 41.61
C ILE A 641 19.37 -9.49 42.26
N ILE A 642 19.34 -10.45 43.19
CA ILE A 642 18.12 -10.87 43.86
C ILE A 642 17.62 -9.74 44.77
N ARG A 643 18.53 -9.02 45.42
CA ARG A 643 18.21 -7.85 46.25
C ARG A 643 17.62 -6.68 45.47
N GLU A 644 17.95 -6.57 44.18
CA GLU A 644 17.37 -5.57 43.27
C GLU A 644 15.95 -5.93 42.83
N CYS A 645 15.51 -7.16 43.04
CA CYS A 645 14.16 -7.62 42.71
C CYS A 645 13.30 -7.73 43.97
N ARG A 646 12.01 -7.37 43.87
CA ARG A 646 11.05 -7.54 44.97
C ARG A 646 9.73 -8.15 44.50
N LEU A 647 9.13 -8.96 45.35
CA LEU A 647 7.83 -9.59 45.13
C LEU A 647 6.74 -8.81 45.88
N ILE A 648 5.63 -8.52 45.20
CA ILE A 648 4.42 -7.94 45.80
C ILE A 648 3.30 -8.95 45.64
N GLU A 649 2.97 -9.64 46.72
CA GLU A 649 1.96 -10.72 46.72
C GLU A 649 0.55 -10.25 47.09
N ASP A 650 0.42 -9.11 47.78
CA ASP A 650 -0.89 -8.56 48.12
C ASP A 650 -1.52 -7.89 46.88
N PRO A 651 -2.70 -8.32 46.41
CA PRO A 651 -3.31 -7.78 45.19
C PRO A 651 -3.58 -6.27 45.25
N LYS A 652 -3.97 -5.73 46.43
CA LYS A 652 -4.23 -4.29 46.57
C LYS A 652 -2.95 -3.48 46.48
N ALA A 653 -1.90 -3.91 47.18
CA ALA A 653 -0.58 -3.30 47.08
C ALA A 653 -0.01 -3.41 45.65
N ALA A 654 -0.24 -4.54 44.98
CA ALA A 654 0.16 -4.72 43.58
C ALA A 654 -0.58 -3.75 42.65
N GLU A 655 -1.90 -3.59 42.78
CA GLU A 655 -2.68 -2.65 41.97
C GLU A 655 -2.27 -1.20 42.25
N GLU A 656 -2.03 -0.83 43.51
CA GLU A 656 -1.58 0.52 43.88
C GLU A 656 -0.19 0.84 43.32
N PHE A 657 0.73 -0.13 43.35
CA PHE A 657 2.09 0.05 42.83
C PHE A 657 2.12 0.07 41.30
N THR A 658 1.44 -0.88 40.65
CA THR A 658 1.48 -1.08 39.20
C THR A 658 0.52 -0.16 38.44
N GLN A 659 -0.51 0.36 39.12
CA GLN A 659 -1.64 1.07 38.51
C GLN A 659 -2.42 0.20 37.51
N MET A 660 -2.28 -1.13 37.53
CA MET A 660 -2.98 -2.07 36.66
C MET A 660 -4.18 -2.67 37.39
N LYS A 661 -5.39 -2.49 36.85
CA LYS A 661 -6.63 -2.95 37.47
C LYS A 661 -6.64 -4.47 37.65
N SER A 662 -7.02 -4.93 38.84
CA SER A 662 -7.25 -6.35 39.14
C SER A 662 -6.02 -7.24 38.96
N CYS A 663 -4.80 -6.70 39.08
CA CYS A 663 -3.62 -7.55 39.12
C CYS A 663 -3.54 -8.35 40.44
N ILE A 664 -3.07 -9.59 40.35
CA ILE A 664 -3.05 -10.54 41.48
C ILE A 664 -1.75 -10.41 42.29
N GLY A 665 -0.67 -10.00 41.62
CA GLY A 665 0.63 -9.79 42.22
C GLY A 665 1.59 -9.19 41.19
N ALA A 666 2.76 -8.77 41.63
CA ALA A 666 3.78 -8.20 40.75
C ALA A 666 5.19 -8.58 41.19
N VAL A 667 6.10 -8.71 40.23
CA VAL A 667 7.54 -8.71 40.49
C VAL A 667 8.11 -7.39 40.00
N VAL A 668 8.87 -6.73 40.84
CA VAL A 668 9.50 -5.44 40.55
C VAL A 668 10.99 -5.65 40.40
N HIS A 669 11.59 -4.99 39.41
CA HIS A 669 13.03 -5.04 39.15
C HIS A 669 13.50 -3.69 38.55
N PRO A 670 14.80 -3.38 38.54
CA PRO A 670 15.29 -2.13 37.97
C PRO A 670 15.18 -2.11 36.44
N ALA A 671 14.90 -0.94 35.89
CA ALA A 671 14.89 -0.68 34.46
C ALA A 671 15.11 0.79 34.12
N GLY A 672 15.23 1.06 32.83
CA GLY A 672 15.19 2.40 32.27
C GLY A 672 14.18 2.52 31.13
N GLN A 673 14.01 3.75 30.68
CA GLN A 673 13.34 4.11 29.44
C GLN A 673 14.17 5.15 28.71
N VAL A 674 14.10 5.14 27.39
CA VAL A 674 14.78 6.11 26.54
C VAL A 674 13.95 6.33 25.28
N TRP A 675 14.04 7.52 24.69
CA TRP A 675 13.59 7.78 23.33
C TRP A 675 14.62 7.20 22.34
N PRO A 676 14.36 6.05 21.71
CA PRO A 676 15.41 5.33 20.95
C PRO A 676 15.91 6.10 19.74
N TYR A 677 14.99 6.77 19.02
CA TYR A 677 15.31 7.54 17.83
C TYR A 677 16.22 8.74 18.13
N LYS A 678 15.87 9.55 19.14
CA LYS A 678 16.71 10.67 19.60
C LYS A 678 18.04 10.23 20.16
N PHE A 679 18.06 9.15 20.95
CA PHE A 679 19.31 8.57 21.44
C PHE A 679 20.26 8.24 20.29
N VAL A 680 19.79 7.51 19.27
CA VAL A 680 20.60 7.18 18.09
C VAL A 680 21.05 8.42 17.34
N HIS A 681 20.16 9.38 17.11
CA HIS A 681 20.49 10.61 16.39
C HIS A 681 21.48 11.49 17.17
N GLY A 682 21.40 11.50 18.50
CA GLY A 682 22.37 12.13 19.39
C GLY A 682 23.77 11.53 19.21
N LEU A 683 23.89 10.21 19.23
CA LEU A 683 25.17 9.53 19.00
C LEU A 683 25.72 9.81 17.59
N LEU A 684 24.90 9.66 16.56
CA LEU A 684 25.33 9.88 15.17
C LEU A 684 25.76 11.33 14.96
N ARG A 685 25.10 12.31 15.60
CA ARG A 685 25.51 13.71 15.58
C ARG A 685 26.90 13.89 16.20
N ILE A 686 27.14 13.31 17.37
CA ILE A 686 28.44 13.38 18.07
C ILE A 686 29.55 12.80 17.19
N VAL A 687 29.36 11.60 16.65
CA VAL A 687 30.37 10.94 15.82
C VAL A 687 30.59 11.70 14.51
N SER A 688 29.52 12.19 13.86
CA SER A 688 29.64 12.94 12.60
C SER A 688 30.41 14.26 12.76
N GLN A 689 30.27 14.93 13.91
CA GLN A 689 31.02 16.17 14.21
C GLN A 689 32.53 15.97 14.31
N LYS A 690 32.99 14.73 14.51
CA LYS A 690 34.43 14.39 14.58
C LYS A 690 35.06 14.17 13.19
N GLY A 691 34.23 14.03 12.15
CA GLY A 691 34.67 14.02 10.74
C GLY A 691 35.07 12.64 10.18
N ASN A 692 35.04 11.58 10.97
CA ASN A 692 35.42 10.22 10.55
C ASN A 692 34.24 9.36 10.05
N LEU A 693 33.00 9.87 10.12
CA LEU A 693 31.78 9.18 9.69
C LEU A 693 31.10 9.87 8.51
N ASN A 694 30.90 9.12 7.43
CA ASN A 694 30.04 9.47 6.31
C ASN A 694 28.69 8.74 6.45
N LEU A 695 27.61 9.50 6.68
CA LEU A 695 26.26 8.98 6.89
C LEU A 695 25.43 9.14 5.61
N GLN A 696 24.74 8.08 5.18
CA GLN A 696 24.00 8.07 3.92
C GLN A 696 22.61 7.46 4.09
N ALA A 697 21.59 8.31 4.23
CA ALA A 697 20.19 7.90 4.15
C ALA A 697 19.76 7.52 2.72
N ASN A 698 18.68 6.75 2.61
CA ASN A 698 18.03 6.39 1.34
C ASN A 698 19.02 5.77 0.33
N THR A 699 19.89 4.89 0.83
CA THR A 699 20.98 4.20 0.11
C THR A 699 20.93 2.70 0.41
N PRO A 700 19.97 1.97 -0.19
CA PRO A 700 19.82 0.54 0.06
C PRO A 700 21.02 -0.24 -0.46
N VAL A 701 21.63 -1.03 0.42
CA VAL A 701 22.61 -2.06 0.05
C VAL A 701 21.85 -3.26 -0.50
N VAL A 702 22.19 -3.68 -1.71
CA VAL A 702 21.53 -4.80 -2.39
C VAL A 702 22.34 -6.09 -2.31
N GLU A 703 23.67 -5.98 -2.23
CA GLU A 703 24.58 -7.12 -2.23
C GLU A 703 25.91 -6.72 -1.55
N VAL A 704 26.55 -7.69 -0.90
CA VAL A 704 27.91 -7.55 -0.35
C VAL A 704 28.73 -8.76 -0.80
N SER A 705 29.84 -8.53 -1.50
CA SER A 705 30.73 -9.60 -1.95
C SER A 705 31.53 -10.19 -0.80
N ASP A 706 32.18 -11.33 -1.04
CA ASP A 706 33.28 -11.76 -0.16
C ASP A 706 34.55 -10.93 -0.46
N ARG A 707 35.56 -11.07 0.42
CA ARG A 707 36.84 -10.38 0.26
C ARG A 707 37.60 -10.93 -0.96
N ASP A 708 38.00 -10.03 -1.86
CA ASP A 708 38.73 -10.35 -3.08
C ASP A 708 40.24 -10.64 -2.85
N ALA A 709 40.96 -10.98 -3.92
CA ALA A 709 42.40 -11.26 -3.86
C ALA A 709 43.25 -10.03 -3.46
N ASN A 710 42.72 -8.82 -3.65
CA ASN A 710 43.36 -7.56 -3.30
C ASN A 710 43.02 -7.12 -1.86
N GLY A 711 42.23 -7.91 -1.12
CA GLY A 711 41.84 -7.65 0.26
C GLY A 711 40.60 -6.76 0.44
N TRP A 712 39.86 -6.48 -0.64
CA TRP A 712 38.69 -5.59 -0.63
C TRP A 712 37.37 -6.35 -0.67
N ILE A 713 36.35 -5.78 -0.01
CA ILE A 713 34.96 -6.21 -0.03
C ILE A 713 34.17 -5.16 -0.81
N THR A 714 33.34 -5.57 -1.76
CA THR A 714 32.51 -4.66 -2.55
C THR A 714 31.09 -4.64 -2.01
N VAL A 715 30.61 -3.45 -1.63
CA VAL A 715 29.24 -3.19 -1.18
C VAL A 715 28.48 -2.52 -2.32
N LYS A 716 27.47 -3.19 -2.87
CA LYS A 716 26.69 -2.68 -4.00
C LYS A 716 25.46 -1.92 -3.54
N THR A 717 25.22 -0.76 -4.12
CA THR A 717 24.05 0.08 -3.84
C THR A 717 23.41 0.62 -5.12
N SER A 718 22.19 1.14 -5.03
CA SER A 718 21.55 1.83 -6.16
C SER A 718 22.22 3.16 -6.55
N ARG A 719 23.11 3.69 -5.69
CA ARG A 719 23.82 4.98 -5.89
C ARG A 719 25.29 4.81 -6.28
N GLY A 720 25.75 3.57 -6.46
CA GLY A 720 27.14 3.24 -6.77
C GLY A 720 27.71 2.18 -5.83
N ASP A 721 28.85 1.63 -6.21
CA ASP A 721 29.54 0.57 -5.46
C ASP A 721 30.66 1.18 -4.61
N VAL A 722 30.87 0.64 -3.42
CA VAL A 722 31.93 1.08 -2.49
C VAL A 722 32.81 -0.11 -2.12
N ARG A 723 34.13 0.09 -2.15
CA ARG A 723 35.09 -0.90 -1.67
C ARG A 723 35.46 -0.64 -0.20
N THR A 724 35.53 -1.69 0.59
CA THR A 724 35.86 -1.61 2.02
C THR A 724 36.76 -2.74 2.48
N LYS A 725 37.52 -2.52 3.56
CA LYS A 725 38.33 -3.58 4.20
C LYS A 725 37.50 -4.41 5.18
N ALA A 726 36.55 -3.78 5.87
CA ALA A 726 35.64 -4.44 6.80
C ALA A 726 34.18 -4.01 6.57
N VAL A 727 33.25 -4.93 6.81
CA VAL A 727 31.80 -4.68 6.73
C VAL A 727 31.10 -5.17 7.99
N MET A 728 30.31 -4.29 8.60
CA MET A 728 29.45 -4.60 9.73
C MET A 728 27.98 -4.65 9.30
N HIS A 729 27.38 -5.83 9.45
CA HIS A 729 25.96 -6.08 9.21
C HIS A 729 25.18 -5.74 10.50
N ALA A 730 24.53 -4.57 10.51
CA ALA A 730 23.75 -4.04 11.64
C ALA A 730 22.26 -3.90 11.31
N THR A 731 21.75 -4.69 10.36
CA THR A 731 20.39 -4.58 9.80
C THR A 731 19.33 -5.42 10.53
N ASN A 732 19.69 -6.02 11.67
CA ASN A 732 18.80 -6.85 12.50
C ASN A 732 18.07 -7.95 11.70
N ARG A 733 16.73 -7.85 11.51
CA ARG A 733 15.95 -8.81 10.72
C ARG A 733 16.47 -8.95 9.28
N TRP A 734 16.89 -7.86 8.67
CA TRP A 734 17.26 -7.84 7.25
C TRP A 734 18.65 -8.44 7.00
N ALA A 735 19.40 -8.79 8.04
CA ALA A 735 20.72 -9.39 7.90
C ALA A 735 20.69 -10.70 7.10
N SER A 736 19.61 -11.48 7.23
CA SER A 736 19.45 -12.73 6.47
C SER A 736 19.19 -12.54 4.97
N HIS A 737 18.84 -11.32 4.53
CA HIS A 737 18.75 -11.02 3.09
C HIS A 737 20.12 -10.77 2.47
N LEU A 738 21.07 -10.20 3.23
CA LEU A 738 22.44 -9.97 2.78
C LEU A 738 23.36 -11.17 3.05
N LEU A 739 23.02 -11.98 4.07
CA LEU A 739 23.75 -13.18 4.45
C LEU A 739 22.80 -14.39 4.39
N PRO A 740 22.72 -15.08 3.24
CA PRO A 740 21.81 -16.23 3.04
C PRO A 740 21.99 -17.35 4.07
N ASP A 741 23.20 -17.51 4.62
CA ASP A 741 23.54 -18.49 5.66
C ASP A 741 22.70 -18.31 6.95
N PHE A 742 22.15 -17.12 7.16
CA PHE A 742 21.29 -16.76 8.28
C PHE A 742 19.79 -16.77 7.94
N GLY A 743 19.40 -17.17 6.72
CA GLY A 743 18.00 -17.28 6.27
C GLY A 743 17.16 -18.21 7.14
N ASN A 744 17.75 -19.30 7.62
CA ASN A 744 17.11 -20.25 8.55
C ASN A 744 17.37 -19.93 10.03
N LEU A 745 18.03 -18.80 10.34
CA LEU A 745 18.44 -18.45 11.70
C LEU A 745 17.76 -17.19 12.23
N ILE A 746 17.47 -16.21 11.36
CA ILE A 746 16.89 -14.91 11.72
C ILE A 746 15.63 -14.65 10.90
N PHE A 747 14.53 -14.42 11.62
CA PHE A 747 13.17 -14.38 11.08
C PHE A 747 12.42 -13.12 11.52
N GLY A 748 11.39 -12.76 10.76
CA GLY A 748 10.60 -11.55 10.97
C GLY A 748 9.44 -11.79 11.91
N MET A 749 9.23 -10.87 12.84
CA MET A 749 7.97 -10.75 13.54
C MET A 749 7.48 -9.31 13.47
N ARG A 750 6.20 -9.14 13.13
CA ARG A 750 5.57 -7.83 13.11
C ARG A 750 5.01 -7.52 14.50
N GLY A 751 5.46 -6.41 15.09
CA GLY A 751 4.88 -5.83 16.29
C GLY A 751 4.07 -4.57 15.96
N SER A 752 3.30 -4.12 16.93
CA SER A 752 2.56 -2.87 16.87
C SER A 752 2.69 -2.11 18.18
N LEU A 753 2.56 -0.79 18.08
CA LEU A 753 2.56 0.12 19.22
C LEU A 753 1.59 1.27 18.99
N ALA A 754 1.20 1.91 20.09
CA ALA A 754 0.36 3.09 20.11
C ALA A 754 0.95 4.17 21.02
N SER A 755 0.60 5.43 20.73
CA SER A 755 0.94 6.60 21.53
C SER A 755 -0.33 7.34 21.96
N PHE A 756 -0.44 7.68 23.25
CA PHE A 756 -1.60 8.38 23.80
C PHE A 756 -1.20 9.55 24.69
N LYS A 757 -2.07 10.55 24.77
CA LYS A 757 -1.91 11.65 25.71
C LYS A 757 -2.27 11.19 27.11
N ALA A 758 -1.45 11.56 28.09
CA ALA A 758 -1.74 11.36 29.51
C ALA A 758 -1.39 12.61 30.31
N PRO A 759 -1.99 12.80 31.50
CA PRO A 759 -1.54 13.81 32.44
C PRO A 759 -0.06 13.62 32.78
N GLU A 760 0.64 14.73 33.03
CA GLU A 760 2.04 14.70 33.44
C GLU A 760 2.25 13.80 34.66
N GLY A 761 3.21 12.88 34.57
CA GLY A 761 3.57 11.98 35.66
C GLY A 761 2.49 10.98 36.08
N PHE A 762 1.46 10.75 35.24
CA PHE A 762 0.36 9.84 35.55
C PHE A 762 0.85 8.41 35.86
N PHE A 763 1.71 7.85 35.02
CA PHE A 763 2.38 6.58 35.28
C PHE A 763 3.66 6.81 36.08
N LYS A 764 3.69 6.25 37.29
CA LYS A 764 4.86 6.34 38.18
C LYS A 764 6.01 5.45 37.70
N HIS A 765 5.67 4.27 37.20
CA HIS A 765 6.60 3.20 36.83
C HIS A 765 6.36 2.75 35.39
N THR A 766 7.44 2.32 34.72
CA THR A 766 7.33 1.56 33.47
C THR A 766 6.85 0.14 33.80
N GLY A 767 6.04 -0.49 32.97
CA GLY A 767 5.51 -1.81 33.34
C GLY A 767 5.14 -2.72 32.19
N ALA A 768 4.87 -3.98 32.54
CA ALA A 768 4.18 -4.94 31.69
C ALA A 768 3.10 -5.71 32.45
N GLN A 769 2.03 -6.04 31.74
CA GLN A 769 0.96 -6.92 32.17
C GLN A 769 1.15 -8.28 31.49
N HIS A 770 1.00 -9.37 32.25
CA HIS A 770 1.10 -10.74 31.75
C HIS A 770 -0.17 -11.52 32.11
N TRP A 771 -0.80 -12.13 31.12
CA TRP A 771 -1.92 -13.06 31.31
C TRP A 771 -1.47 -14.52 31.17
N ASP A 772 -0.43 -14.78 30.36
CA ASP A 772 0.30 -16.04 30.33
C ASP A 772 1.69 -15.82 29.71
N GLY A 773 2.39 -16.89 29.34
CA GLY A 773 3.72 -16.82 28.73
C GLY A 773 3.77 -16.26 27.28
N ILE A 774 2.63 -15.85 26.70
CA ILE A 774 2.49 -15.37 25.32
C ILE A 774 1.78 -14.00 25.28
N VAL A 775 0.72 -13.84 26.07
CA VAL A 775 -0.15 -12.67 26.08
C VAL A 775 0.32 -11.68 27.12
N ASN A 776 0.94 -10.61 26.61
CA ASN A 776 1.44 -9.52 27.40
C ASN A 776 1.24 -8.16 26.72
N ASN A 777 1.13 -7.13 27.55
CA ASN A 777 1.17 -5.72 27.14
C ASN A 777 2.27 -5.02 27.93
N TYR A 778 2.84 -3.96 27.38
CA TYR A 778 3.89 -3.20 28.05
C TYR A 778 3.78 -1.72 27.73
N HIS A 779 4.04 -0.87 28.72
CA HIS A 779 3.87 0.57 28.58
C HIS A 779 4.97 1.36 29.28
N LEU A 780 5.16 2.59 28.84
CA LEU A 780 5.96 3.61 29.51
C LEU A 780 5.33 4.99 29.31
N GLN A 781 5.74 5.97 30.12
CA GLN A 781 5.37 7.38 29.91
C GLN A 781 6.61 8.24 29.74
N LEU A 782 6.66 9.01 28.66
CA LEU A 782 7.73 9.96 28.40
C LEU A 782 7.67 11.14 29.37
N PRO A 783 8.83 11.66 29.82
CA PRO A 783 8.89 12.82 30.69
C PRO A 783 8.36 14.09 30.00
N PRO A 784 8.12 15.17 30.77
CA PRO A 784 7.85 16.50 30.21
C PRO A 784 8.93 16.91 29.20
N PRO A 785 8.57 17.65 28.14
CA PRO A 785 7.24 18.21 27.85
C PRO A 785 6.30 17.25 27.09
N TYR A 786 6.71 16.02 26.81
CA TYR A 786 5.97 15.11 25.91
C TYR A 786 4.75 14.49 26.56
N ASN A 787 4.87 14.06 27.82
CA ASN A 787 3.79 13.44 28.62
C ASN A 787 3.01 12.33 27.89
N THR A 788 3.65 11.69 26.91
CA THR A 788 3.04 10.71 26.01
C THR A 788 3.28 9.30 26.53
N VAL A 789 2.23 8.50 26.58
CA VAL A 789 2.29 7.09 26.92
C VAL A 789 2.52 6.29 25.66
N ILE A 790 3.48 5.38 25.71
CA ILE A 790 3.76 4.44 24.63
C ILE A 790 3.34 3.06 25.11
N LEU A 791 2.45 2.42 24.37
CA LEU A 791 1.93 1.09 24.64
C LEU A 791 2.34 0.16 23.51
N GLY A 792 2.90 -1.00 23.85
CA GLY A 792 3.09 -2.12 22.94
C GLY A 792 2.43 -3.38 23.47
N GLY A 793 2.33 -4.39 22.61
CA GLY A 793 1.59 -5.62 22.90
C GLY A 793 0.36 -5.73 22.01
N GLY A 794 -0.83 -5.87 22.60
CA GLY A 794 -2.05 -6.23 21.87
C GLY A 794 -2.11 -7.74 21.56
N LYS A 795 -1.37 -8.54 22.32
CA LYS A 795 -1.24 -9.97 22.07
C LYS A 795 -2.56 -10.71 22.21
N SER A 796 -3.45 -10.28 23.12
CA SER A 796 -4.77 -10.90 23.30
C SER A 796 -5.61 -10.91 22.02
N LEU A 797 -5.42 -9.92 21.14
CA LEU A 797 -6.04 -9.87 19.81
C LEU A 797 -5.21 -10.64 18.76
N LEU A 798 -3.88 -10.49 18.78
CA LEU A 798 -2.99 -11.10 17.80
C LEU A 798 -2.89 -12.63 17.91
N VAL A 799 -3.17 -13.23 19.07
CA VAL A 799 -3.15 -14.69 19.23
C VAL A 799 -4.23 -15.42 18.42
N HIS A 800 -5.31 -14.72 18.02
CA HIS A 800 -6.37 -15.27 17.17
C HIS A 800 -5.93 -15.46 15.72
N ASP A 801 -5.02 -14.61 15.23
CA ASP A 801 -4.36 -14.78 13.94
C ASP A 801 -2.83 -14.69 14.08
N PRO A 802 -2.18 -15.76 14.58
CA PRO A 802 -0.74 -15.74 14.80
C PRO A 802 0.08 -15.63 13.51
N ARG A 803 -0.51 -15.97 12.36
CA ARG A 803 0.16 -15.86 11.05
C ARG A 803 0.24 -14.41 10.59
N SER A 804 -0.61 -13.52 11.09
CA SER A 804 -0.54 -12.09 10.79
C SER A 804 0.74 -11.44 11.31
N TYR A 805 1.42 -12.04 12.30
CA TYR A 805 2.55 -11.41 12.97
C TYR A 805 3.81 -12.28 13.03
N ILE A 806 3.71 -13.61 13.00
CA ILE A 806 4.85 -14.54 12.93
C ILE A 806 5.29 -14.71 11.47
N LEU A 807 6.60 -14.66 11.20
CA LEU A 807 7.16 -14.73 9.83
C LEU A 807 6.61 -13.66 8.90
N ASN A 808 6.38 -12.46 9.43
CA ASN A 808 5.82 -11.36 8.68
C ASN A 808 6.74 -10.13 8.73
N ASP A 809 7.15 -9.66 7.55
CA ASP A 809 7.99 -8.47 7.35
C ASP A 809 7.19 -7.26 6.82
N SER A 810 5.86 -7.34 6.78
CA SER A 810 4.96 -6.31 6.24
C SER A 810 4.82 -5.12 7.20
N GLU A 811 5.84 -4.27 7.25
CA GLU A 811 5.89 -3.01 8.02
C GLU A 811 5.08 -1.85 7.41
N ASP A 812 4.52 -2.05 6.22
CA ASP A 812 3.62 -1.17 5.47
C ASP A 812 2.15 -1.33 5.91
N LYS A 813 1.84 -2.37 6.68
CA LYS A 813 0.46 -2.72 7.06
C LYS A 813 0.24 -2.61 8.55
N GLN A 814 -0.93 -2.10 8.92
CA GLN A 814 -1.48 -2.18 10.27
C GLN A 814 -2.19 -3.51 10.51
N PHE A 815 -2.49 -3.81 11.77
CA PHE A 815 -3.35 -4.92 12.15
C PHE A 815 -4.81 -4.45 12.27
N ASP A 816 -5.75 -5.25 11.79
CA ASP A 816 -7.18 -4.97 11.88
C ASP A 816 -7.65 -5.04 13.34
N SER A 817 -8.61 -4.20 13.73
CA SER A 817 -9.18 -4.08 15.10
C SER A 817 -8.21 -3.64 16.22
N LEU A 818 -6.91 -3.54 15.92
CA LEU A 818 -5.88 -3.15 16.88
C LEU A 818 -5.99 -1.68 17.34
N PRO A 819 -6.39 -0.72 16.47
CA PRO A 819 -6.62 0.66 16.90
C PRO A 819 -7.67 0.80 18.01
N GLU A 820 -8.79 0.10 17.88
CA GLU A 820 -9.87 0.12 18.86
C GLU A 820 -9.42 -0.53 20.18
N PHE A 821 -8.69 -1.65 20.10
CA PHE A 821 -8.10 -2.30 21.28
C PHE A 821 -7.22 -1.31 22.04
N TYR A 822 -6.27 -0.68 21.35
CA TYR A 822 -5.34 0.27 21.94
C TYR A 822 -6.02 1.48 22.54
N GLN A 823 -7.01 2.07 21.86
CA GLN A 823 -7.76 3.20 22.40
C GLN A 823 -8.61 2.84 23.62
N SER A 824 -9.07 1.59 23.73
CA SER A 824 -9.85 1.13 24.88
C SER A 824 -8.99 0.82 26.12
N TRP A 825 -7.72 0.42 25.92
CA TRP A 825 -6.83 -0.08 26.98
C TRP A 825 -6.70 0.84 28.21
N PRO A 826 -6.51 2.17 28.08
CA PRO A 826 -6.37 3.03 29.26
C PRO A 826 -7.61 3.03 30.18
N ALA A 827 -8.82 3.07 29.62
CA ALA A 827 -10.04 3.09 30.42
C ALA A 827 -10.31 1.73 31.09
N SER A 828 -9.97 0.63 30.42
CA SER A 828 -10.26 -0.72 30.87
C SER A 828 -9.23 -1.30 31.83
N ASP A 829 -7.95 -1.09 31.59
CA ASP A 829 -6.85 -1.83 32.23
C ASP A 829 -6.08 -0.98 33.26
N VAL A 830 -6.20 0.36 33.19
CA VAL A 830 -5.43 1.28 34.02
C VAL A 830 -6.28 1.84 35.16
N ALA A 831 -5.80 1.70 36.39
CA ALA A 831 -6.45 2.21 37.59
C ALA A 831 -6.43 3.75 37.60
N GLN A 832 -7.54 4.36 38.03
CA GLN A 832 -7.67 5.81 38.19
C GLN A 832 -7.44 6.63 36.90
N TRP A 833 -7.59 6.03 35.72
CA TRP A 833 -7.52 6.75 34.45
C TRP A 833 -8.61 7.84 34.38
N PRO A 834 -8.28 9.10 34.03
CA PRO A 834 -9.22 10.22 34.12
C PRO A 834 -10.33 10.22 33.05
N GLY A 835 -10.21 9.40 32.01
CA GLY A 835 -11.18 9.32 30.91
C GLY A 835 -12.04 8.05 30.96
N ASN A 836 -13.35 8.18 30.74
CA ASN A 836 -14.27 7.03 30.76
C ASN A 836 -14.52 6.41 29.36
N GLY A 837 -13.82 6.88 28.33
CA GLY A 837 -14.00 6.47 26.93
C GLY A 837 -12.69 6.12 26.23
N LEU A 838 -12.73 6.09 24.88
CA LEU A 838 -11.54 5.85 24.07
C LEU A 838 -10.49 6.93 24.31
N ALA A 839 -9.26 6.50 24.58
CA ALA A 839 -8.13 7.39 24.83
C ALA A 839 -7.74 8.15 23.55
N GLU A 840 -7.44 9.44 23.71
CA GLU A 840 -6.95 10.28 22.63
C GLU A 840 -5.50 9.90 22.29
N LEU A 841 -5.26 9.52 21.03
CA LEU A 841 -3.91 9.27 20.53
C LEU A 841 -3.08 10.56 20.56
N SER A 842 -1.77 10.46 20.85
CA SER A 842 -0.87 11.63 20.86
C SER A 842 -0.74 12.27 19.48
N THR A 843 -0.87 11.46 18.44
CA THR A 843 -0.92 11.89 17.04
C THR A 843 -2.07 11.16 16.35
N LEU A 844 -2.52 11.68 15.20
CA LEU A 844 -3.55 11.02 14.42
C LEU A 844 -3.09 9.62 13.98
N LEU A 845 -4.03 8.71 13.72
CA LEU A 845 -3.72 7.33 13.31
C LEU A 845 -2.79 7.28 12.09
N ASP A 846 -3.07 8.13 11.10
CA ASP A 846 -2.30 8.32 9.87
C ASP A 846 -0.99 9.09 10.07
N LYS A 847 -0.77 9.70 11.24
CA LYS A 847 0.43 10.47 11.58
C LYS A 847 1.30 9.80 12.65
N GLY A 848 1.16 8.49 12.81
CA GLY A 848 1.95 7.70 13.73
C GLY A 848 1.37 7.57 15.13
N GLY A 849 0.07 7.81 15.30
CA GLY A 849 -0.64 7.52 16.55
C GLY A 849 -0.53 6.05 16.92
N ILE A 850 -0.58 5.18 15.90
CA ILE A 850 -0.33 3.74 15.98
C ILE A 850 0.60 3.38 14.83
N TRP A 851 1.59 2.55 15.09
CA TRP A 851 2.58 2.14 14.08
C TRP A 851 2.97 0.68 14.24
N THR A 852 3.36 0.06 13.13
CA THR A 852 3.96 -1.27 13.13
C THR A 852 5.47 -1.20 13.02
N GLY A 853 6.13 -2.21 13.56
CA GLY A 853 7.57 -2.39 13.49
C GLY A 853 7.93 -3.85 13.29
N VAL A 854 8.91 -4.13 12.45
CA VAL A 854 9.44 -5.50 12.28
C VAL A 854 10.60 -5.69 13.25
N MET A 855 10.43 -6.63 14.17
CA MET A 855 11.49 -7.14 15.02
C MET A 855 12.05 -8.44 14.42
N SER A 856 13.24 -8.83 14.88
CA SER A 856 13.80 -10.13 14.56
C SER A 856 13.36 -11.17 15.60
N SER A 857 13.36 -12.43 15.20
CA SER A 857 13.32 -13.62 16.05
C SER A 857 14.45 -14.54 15.61
N SER A 858 15.34 -14.93 16.52
CA SER A 858 16.35 -15.93 16.22
C SER A 858 15.87 -17.34 16.59
N ILE A 859 16.41 -18.34 15.91
CA ILE A 859 15.99 -19.73 16.10
C ILE A 859 16.25 -20.26 17.53
N ASP A 860 17.17 -19.67 18.28
CA ASP A 860 17.48 -19.98 19.68
C ASP A 860 17.17 -18.83 20.65
N GLU A 861 16.53 -17.75 20.20
CA GLU A 861 16.19 -16.53 20.97
C GLU A 861 17.38 -15.68 21.45
N PHE A 862 18.61 -16.02 21.02
CA PHE A 862 19.82 -15.25 21.30
C PHE A 862 20.32 -14.51 20.05
N PRO A 863 20.95 -13.33 20.21
CA PRO A 863 21.53 -12.61 19.09
C PRO A 863 22.76 -13.33 18.52
N PHE A 864 23.17 -12.88 17.33
CA PHE A 864 24.42 -13.25 16.69
C PHE A 864 25.34 -12.04 16.70
N VAL A 865 26.42 -12.10 17.49
CA VAL A 865 27.41 -11.02 17.65
C VAL A 865 28.81 -11.60 17.43
N GLY A 866 29.53 -11.10 16.42
CA GLY A 866 30.92 -11.52 16.15
C GLY A 866 31.32 -11.46 14.68
N ALA A 867 32.48 -12.04 14.37
CA ALA A 867 32.93 -12.27 13.00
C ALA A 867 32.09 -13.37 12.32
N VAL A 868 31.74 -13.18 11.05
CA VAL A 868 30.98 -14.16 10.28
C VAL A 868 31.89 -15.31 9.84
N PRO A 869 31.60 -16.57 10.21
CA PRO A 869 32.41 -17.71 9.80
C PRO A 869 32.51 -17.80 8.29
N ASN A 870 33.69 -18.20 7.80
CA ASN A 870 34.00 -18.36 6.37
C ASN A 870 33.98 -17.07 5.52
N ARG A 871 33.75 -15.88 6.12
CA ARG A 871 33.80 -14.59 5.40
C ARG A 871 34.72 -13.60 6.11
N LYS A 872 35.98 -13.55 5.68
CA LYS A 872 36.99 -12.65 6.29
C LYS A 872 36.58 -11.18 6.10
N GLY A 873 36.62 -10.40 7.18
CA GLY A 873 36.26 -8.98 7.19
C GLY A 873 34.76 -8.71 7.31
N HIS A 874 33.92 -9.73 7.47
CA HIS A 874 32.48 -9.58 7.72
C HIS A 874 32.19 -9.75 9.21
N PHE A 875 31.44 -8.81 9.78
CA PHE A 875 31.02 -8.80 11.17
C PHE A 875 29.51 -8.65 11.25
N LEU A 876 28.87 -9.29 12.22
CA LEU A 876 27.42 -9.30 12.37
C LEU A 876 27.04 -9.00 13.81
N ALA A 877 26.05 -8.12 13.99
CA ALA A 877 25.31 -7.93 15.22
C ALA A 877 23.82 -7.84 14.87
N ALA A 878 23.10 -8.96 14.97
CA ALA A 878 21.72 -9.06 14.53
C ALA A 878 20.94 -10.15 15.28
N GLY A 879 19.62 -10.23 15.07
CA GLY A 879 18.80 -11.30 15.63
C GLY A 879 18.47 -11.13 17.12
N PHE A 880 18.33 -9.90 17.60
CA PHE A 880 18.09 -9.58 19.01
C PHE A 880 16.73 -10.04 19.58
N SER A 881 15.89 -10.72 18.80
CA SER A 881 14.67 -11.40 19.31
C SER A 881 13.69 -10.49 20.06
N GLY A 882 13.50 -9.26 19.59
CA GLY A 882 12.65 -8.26 20.24
C GLY A 882 13.24 -7.64 21.52
N HIS A 883 14.45 -8.06 21.95
CA HIS A 883 15.07 -7.70 23.22
C HIS A 883 16.42 -6.99 23.04
N GLY A 884 16.48 -6.02 22.11
CA GLY A 884 17.73 -5.34 21.74
C GLY A 884 18.21 -4.26 22.71
N MET A 885 17.28 -3.60 23.41
CA MET A 885 17.60 -2.46 24.29
C MET A 885 18.66 -2.81 25.36
N PRO A 886 18.48 -3.87 26.17
CA PRO A 886 19.45 -4.29 27.18
C PRO A 886 20.51 -5.28 26.64
N ARG A 887 20.81 -5.25 25.33
CA ARG A 887 21.80 -6.16 24.71
C ARG A 887 22.77 -5.46 23.76
N ILE A 888 22.35 -4.45 23.02
CA ILE A 888 23.11 -3.94 21.88
C ILE A 888 24.34 -3.12 22.30
N LEU A 889 24.23 -2.21 23.27
CA LEU A 889 25.30 -1.25 23.61
C LEU A 889 26.63 -1.96 23.90
N LEU A 890 26.63 -2.85 24.89
CA LEU A 890 27.83 -3.60 25.28
C LEU A 890 28.20 -4.65 24.23
N SER A 891 27.23 -5.23 23.52
CA SER A 891 27.55 -6.19 22.45
C SER A 891 28.35 -5.56 21.32
N THR A 892 28.03 -4.32 20.96
CA THR A 892 28.81 -3.57 19.97
C THR A 892 30.16 -3.12 20.50
N ALA A 893 30.27 -2.82 21.80
CA ALA A 893 31.55 -2.50 22.44
C ALA A 893 32.53 -3.69 22.37
N HIS A 894 32.02 -4.92 22.58
CA HIS A 894 32.81 -6.16 22.45
C HIS A 894 33.11 -6.54 20.99
N LEU A 895 32.27 -6.12 20.04
CA LEU A 895 32.46 -6.42 18.61
C LEU A 895 33.53 -5.54 17.97
N VAL A 896 33.60 -4.26 18.33
CA VAL A 896 34.47 -3.26 17.68
C VAL A 896 35.97 -3.62 17.73
N PRO A 897 36.54 -4.10 18.84
CA PRO A 897 37.93 -4.55 18.88
C PRO A 897 38.26 -5.62 17.84
N LEU A 898 37.31 -6.51 17.51
CA LEU A 898 37.50 -7.52 16.47
C LEU A 898 37.58 -6.89 15.07
N ILE A 899 36.80 -5.83 14.83
CA ILE A 899 36.85 -5.04 13.58
C ILE A 899 38.21 -4.36 13.47
N LEU A 900 38.64 -3.62 14.50
CA LEU A 900 39.92 -2.90 14.52
C LEU A 900 41.12 -3.84 14.35
N THR A 901 41.11 -4.98 15.04
CA THR A 901 42.14 -6.03 14.88
C THR A 901 42.21 -6.53 13.44
N SER A 902 41.07 -6.71 12.76
CA SER A 902 41.05 -7.14 11.36
C SER A 902 41.59 -6.11 10.36
N LEU A 903 41.66 -4.84 10.79
CA LEU A 903 42.25 -3.73 10.04
C LEU A 903 43.72 -3.49 10.42
N GLY A 904 44.24 -4.14 11.45
CA GLY A 904 45.58 -3.89 11.99
C GLY A 904 45.69 -2.54 12.71
N ILE A 905 44.58 -2.01 13.23
CA ILE A 905 44.56 -0.74 13.97
C ILE A 905 44.62 -1.06 15.46
N GLU A 906 45.56 -0.44 16.18
CA GLU A 906 45.64 -0.55 17.64
C GLU A 906 44.38 0.03 18.29
N SER A 907 43.87 -0.61 19.33
CA SER A 907 42.65 -0.17 20.01
C SER A 907 42.87 -0.09 21.50
N THR A 908 42.52 1.04 22.11
CA THR A 908 42.55 1.20 23.57
C THR A 908 41.13 1.12 24.11
N PRO A 909 40.83 0.23 25.09
CA PRO A 909 39.50 0.16 25.67
C PRO A 909 39.16 1.46 26.39
N PRO A 910 38.01 2.10 26.07
CA PRO A 910 37.59 3.30 26.78
C PRO A 910 37.14 2.96 28.20
N ALA A 911 37.33 3.89 29.14
CA ALA A 911 36.93 3.73 30.54
C ALA A 911 35.43 3.40 30.72
N LEU A 912 34.59 3.76 29.74
CA LEU A 912 33.16 3.43 29.71
C LEU A 912 32.86 1.93 29.49
N VAL A 913 33.82 1.09 29.10
CA VAL A 913 33.57 -0.33 28.79
C VAL A 913 34.28 -1.27 29.76
N GLU A 914 35.40 -0.84 30.33
CA GLU A 914 36.26 -1.61 31.23
C GLU A 914 35.53 -2.24 32.45
N PRO A 915 34.55 -1.57 33.09
CA PRO A 915 33.88 -2.13 34.27
C PRO A 915 32.88 -3.27 33.96
N TYR A 916 32.54 -3.50 32.70
CA TYR A 916 31.39 -4.31 32.32
C TYR A 916 31.76 -5.75 31.92
N PRO A 917 30.86 -6.73 32.16
CA PRO A 917 31.13 -8.14 31.90
C PRO A 917 31.38 -8.43 30.41
N ALA A 918 32.12 -9.51 30.16
CA ALA A 918 32.39 -10.02 28.82
C ALA A 918 31.10 -10.43 28.08
N LEU A 919 31.18 -10.47 26.75
CA LEU A 919 30.07 -10.93 25.91
C LEU A 919 29.69 -12.38 26.26
N PRO A 920 28.40 -12.68 26.54
CA PRO A 920 27.99 -14.02 26.92
C PRO A 920 28.19 -15.03 25.79
N ARG A 921 28.64 -16.25 26.14
CA ARG A 921 28.89 -17.34 25.18
C ARG A 921 27.74 -17.59 24.19
N PRO A 922 26.44 -17.57 24.60
CA PRO A 922 25.33 -17.80 23.66
C PRO A 922 25.20 -16.73 22.57
N PHE A 923 25.80 -15.54 22.73
CA PHE A 923 25.69 -14.46 21.75
C PHE A 923 26.75 -14.60 20.66
N HIS A 924 27.85 -15.31 20.94
CA HIS A 924 28.97 -15.47 20.03
C HIS A 924 28.53 -16.18 18.74
N ILE A 925 29.10 -15.73 17.63
CA ILE A 925 29.00 -16.42 16.35
C ILE A 925 30.16 -17.42 16.26
N THR A 926 29.84 -18.71 16.20
CA THR A 926 30.82 -19.78 16.00
C THR A 926 30.34 -20.74 14.91
N THR A 927 31.26 -21.38 14.20
CA THR A 927 30.94 -22.38 13.17
C THR A 927 30.11 -23.53 13.75
N ASP A 928 30.43 -23.96 14.98
CA ASP A 928 29.67 -24.99 15.70
C ASP A 928 28.23 -24.55 16.01
N ARG A 929 28.03 -23.33 16.53
CA ARG A 929 26.70 -22.80 16.82
C ARG A 929 25.86 -22.71 15.55
N ILE A 930 26.40 -22.13 14.47
CA ILE A 930 25.68 -22.05 13.18
C ILE A 930 25.32 -23.45 12.68
N GLY A 931 26.28 -24.38 12.65
CA GLY A 931 26.06 -25.74 12.16
C GLY A 931 25.04 -26.53 12.98
N ARG A 932 24.99 -26.34 14.29
CA ARG A 932 23.97 -26.94 15.17
C ARG A 932 22.58 -26.33 14.93
N LEU A 933 22.49 -25.01 14.84
CA LEU A 933 21.22 -24.31 14.69
C LEU A 933 20.60 -24.49 13.30
N GLN A 934 21.42 -24.61 12.24
CA GLN A 934 20.94 -24.89 10.88
C GLN A 934 20.26 -26.26 10.75
N LYS A 935 20.56 -27.21 11.64
CA LYS A 935 19.91 -28.53 11.68
C LYS A 935 18.52 -28.50 12.34
N ILE A 936 18.16 -27.41 13.03
CA ILE A 936 16.86 -27.29 13.68
C ILE A 936 15.78 -27.16 12.61
N ASN A 937 14.70 -27.94 12.74
CA ASN A 937 13.54 -27.82 11.87
C ASN A 937 12.75 -26.55 12.22
N ALA A 938 13.11 -25.43 11.58
CA ALA A 938 12.49 -24.13 11.81
C ALA A 938 10.96 -24.18 11.60
N LYS A 939 10.49 -24.87 10.55
CA LYS A 939 9.05 -25.05 10.28
C LYS A 939 8.31 -25.73 11.43
N ALA A 940 8.90 -26.75 12.04
CA ALA A 940 8.31 -27.42 13.20
C ALA A 940 8.24 -26.49 14.41
N LYS A 941 9.29 -25.69 14.66
CA LYS A 941 9.28 -24.65 15.71
C LYS A 941 8.15 -23.65 15.49
N TYR A 942 8.00 -23.10 14.28
CA TYR A 942 6.92 -22.14 13.99
C TYR A 942 5.53 -22.73 14.14
N ASN A 943 5.32 -23.97 13.68
CA ASN A 943 4.05 -24.63 13.85
C ASN A 943 3.73 -24.85 15.34
N SER A 944 4.74 -25.13 16.17
CA SER A 944 4.58 -25.18 17.62
C SER A 944 4.24 -23.81 18.21
N ASP A 945 4.90 -22.74 17.77
CA ASP A 945 4.62 -21.37 18.22
C ASP A 945 3.20 -20.94 17.85
N ILE A 946 2.76 -21.22 16.62
CA ILE A 946 1.38 -20.98 16.15
C ILE A 946 0.38 -21.77 17.01
N LYS A 947 0.66 -23.05 17.29
CA LYS A 947 -0.22 -23.88 18.12
C LYS A 947 -0.37 -23.30 19.53
N ARG A 948 0.73 -22.89 20.17
CA ARG A 948 0.73 -22.28 21.50
C ARG A 948 -0.07 -20.97 21.53
N ASN A 949 0.01 -20.15 20.47
CA ASN A 949 -0.81 -18.95 20.34
C ASN A 949 -2.31 -19.29 20.24
N LEU A 950 -2.68 -20.24 19.39
CA LEU A 950 -4.06 -20.67 19.23
C LEU A 950 -4.64 -21.35 20.49
N GLU A 951 -3.77 -21.93 21.33
CA GLU A 951 -4.17 -22.43 22.65
C GLU A 951 -4.47 -21.27 23.61
N SER A 952 -3.59 -20.26 23.67
CA SER A 952 -3.82 -19.05 24.46
C SER A 952 -5.05 -18.26 24.00
N ALA A 953 -5.34 -18.24 22.70
CA ALA A 953 -6.54 -17.62 22.13
C ALA A 953 -7.87 -18.21 22.65
N LYS A 954 -7.85 -19.42 23.23
CA LYS A 954 -9.05 -20.05 23.84
C LYS A 954 -9.29 -19.60 25.28
N GLU A 955 -8.31 -18.98 25.92
CA GLU A 955 -8.43 -18.50 27.29
C GLU A 955 -9.43 -17.33 27.36
N GLU A 956 -10.09 -17.16 28.51
CA GLU A 956 -11.16 -16.17 28.69
C GLU A 956 -10.69 -14.74 28.45
N PHE A 957 -9.46 -14.40 28.88
CA PHE A 957 -8.86 -13.08 28.71
C PHE A 957 -8.54 -12.69 27.25
N CYS A 958 -8.59 -13.65 26.31
CA CYS A 958 -8.48 -13.36 24.88
C CYS A 958 -9.85 -13.25 24.18
N ASN A 959 -10.95 -13.54 24.90
CA ASN A 959 -12.29 -13.68 24.32
C ASN A 959 -13.27 -12.57 24.72
N ASP A 960 -12.77 -11.46 25.27
CA ASP A 960 -13.58 -10.28 25.56
C ASP A 960 -13.95 -9.49 24.28
N ASP A 961 -14.93 -8.59 24.38
CA ASP A 961 -15.43 -7.79 23.25
C ASP A 961 -14.37 -6.88 22.60
N ARG A 962 -13.24 -6.65 23.28
CA ARG A 962 -12.13 -5.81 22.82
C ARG A 962 -11.04 -6.61 22.10
N SER A 963 -10.84 -7.86 22.52
CA SER A 963 -9.78 -8.76 22.04
C SER A 963 -10.28 -9.72 20.96
N ARG A 964 -11.59 -9.81 20.72
CA ARG A 964 -12.13 -10.55 19.58
C ARG A 964 -12.00 -9.77 18.28
N PRO A 965 -11.50 -10.40 17.20
CA PRO A 965 -11.55 -9.81 15.87
C PRO A 965 -13.00 -9.47 15.52
N LYS A 966 -13.26 -8.23 15.11
CA LYS A 966 -14.59 -7.85 14.60
C LYS A 966 -14.74 -8.46 13.20
N LEU A 967 -15.68 -9.40 13.07
CA LEU A 967 -16.01 -10.11 11.83
C LEU A 967 -16.63 -9.20 10.77
#